data_AF-A7H8D5-F1
#
_entry.id   AF-A7H8D5-F1
#
_cell.length_a   1.000
_cell.length_b   1.000
_cell.length_c   1.000
_cell.angle_alpha   90.00
_cell.angle_beta   90.00
_cell.angle_gamma   90.00
#
_symmetry.space_group_name_H-M   'P 1'
#
loop_
_entity.id
_entity.type
_entity.pdbx_description
1 polymer ?
#
loop_
_entity_poly.entity_id
_entity_poly.type
_entity_poly.pdbx_seq_one_letter_code
_entity_poly.pdbx_strand_id
1 'polypeptide(L)'
;MARILLVNDDIAEISAVKRVLARGGHQAVLATNASDAVAVIGQAMPALALVGATCEGGEALALACRLAAGDGGAPVPLIVLGQAEGLPAGAAQLARPVDPEQLADEVTAALKRAAAAAPALAGPARASSAGAPTQRARNPAASASAPSSKLSRAAAPPARSVPAPAAPRPRETDARRAAADALRARADELRRTASAPAPAAAAAVEEDGLEALLRRAEEAERRHLAERKARARQADRATVEAAQRAEAERVAVEKAARAREAEARARTEERARAEAEARAAAEAGARARLQADAQRAAAEAARRAELEKRAAADAARRAEAERRDAKEAVQRAETEKRAAAEAAQRADAERREAAEAARRAEAEKREAVLRAEAEKREAVLRAETEKREAAEAARRAEAEKHEAVLRAEAEKREAAEAARRAEAEKREAVLRAEAEKREAAEAARRAEAEKREAAEAARRAEAEKREAAEAARRAEAEKREAAEAARRAEEEKREAEERAQRGAEEEALRARAAEEKAASEADARRRLETELERLRGQLDEERRAAEHRIQSVLERAAAEEQAAEELRRIADEEARREAEEAERRREEEEENLRRAIESARQEMETLRRRTDEEARRREEAEAELRRLADEAARQPMAFPFPDEGAGAAPMAGPPLEDLARRRVAALRGLAPPDASAAPIAGWRAEPGAGLAPPDAAAAVAEPSEVEPAATERARKPPPPELRSGTLADLPAPRLLALAWSARVSGRFDVRGETARSLYLEDGRVVGATSADPTERVEELALRFGLLTRDQHRQIASAAAALPSRRAALLLLERGFLKPTELTGLVRRRAEEIVFGAFADPVARFRWAGAAVPAEERIALERGPLALAIEGVRRRWLAPRVDEVLGGPGTLLAPDDAPPPPGELQLSPEERRAVALADGLRTLDEIVAASPLDALTTRQVLAALVLVGSLRVRLLRGGHPAAAAATAIDLARVREKLDHARRADYFTVLGLGRLCTPHEVREAADRLSAEFAPARYVGVREAGLPEALEEIRCVVADAREVLADDRLRSEYLGGLGE
;
A
#
# COMPACT_ATOMS: atom_id res chain seq x y z
N MET A 1 -29.93 -11.52 -18.13
CA MET A 1 -29.53 -10.88 -16.87
C MET A 1 -29.89 -9.39 -16.95
N ALA A 2 -30.93 -8.96 -16.23
CA ALA A 2 -31.37 -7.56 -16.24
C ALA A 2 -30.78 -6.81 -15.03
N ARG A 3 -30.41 -5.53 -15.22
CA ARG A 3 -29.98 -4.65 -14.14
C ARG A 3 -31.21 -3.99 -13.53
N ILE A 4 -31.40 -4.19 -12.24
CA ILE A 4 -32.56 -3.71 -11.49
C ILE A 4 -32.03 -2.72 -10.45
N LEU A 5 -32.52 -1.48 -10.51
CA LEU A 5 -32.21 -0.48 -9.49
C LEU A 5 -33.07 -0.76 -8.25
N LEU A 6 -32.45 -0.94 -7.10
CA LEU A 6 -33.13 -1.11 -5.81
C LEU A 6 -32.82 0.10 -4.93
N VAL A 7 -33.83 0.93 -4.66
CA VAL A 7 -33.73 2.14 -3.84
C VAL A 7 -34.50 1.95 -2.53
N ASN A 8 -33.79 1.85 -1.42
CA ASN A 8 -34.40 1.70 -0.11
C ASN A 8 -33.40 2.10 0.99
N ASP A 9 -33.89 2.56 2.12
CA ASP A 9 -33.11 2.96 3.30
C ASP A 9 -33.04 1.86 4.37
N ASP A 10 -33.94 0.87 4.34
CA ASP A 10 -33.92 -0.30 5.23
C ASP A 10 -32.97 -1.41 4.76
N ILE A 11 -31.85 -1.58 5.47
CA ILE A 11 -30.80 -2.58 5.18
C ILE A 11 -31.33 -4.03 5.21
N ALA A 12 -32.30 -4.34 6.08
CA ALA A 12 -32.86 -5.69 6.21
C ALA A 12 -33.73 -6.03 4.99
N GLU A 13 -34.58 -5.08 4.57
CA GLU A 13 -35.43 -5.23 3.39
C GLU A 13 -34.59 -5.26 2.10
N ILE A 14 -33.55 -4.43 2.00
CA ILE A 14 -32.55 -4.48 0.91
C ILE A 14 -31.94 -5.89 0.79
N SER A 15 -31.52 -6.46 1.91
CA SER A 15 -30.87 -7.77 1.96
C SER A 15 -31.83 -8.90 1.59
N ALA A 16 -33.13 -8.78 1.93
CA ALA A 16 -34.16 -9.73 1.54
C ALA A 16 -34.44 -9.65 0.03
N VAL A 17 -34.74 -8.46 -0.48
CA VAL A 17 -35.06 -8.22 -1.91
C VAL A 17 -33.88 -8.61 -2.81
N LYS A 18 -32.65 -8.26 -2.43
CA LYS A 18 -31.44 -8.63 -3.19
C LYS A 18 -31.27 -10.15 -3.34
N ARG A 19 -31.61 -10.94 -2.31
CA ARG A 19 -31.56 -12.40 -2.38
C ARG A 19 -32.58 -12.95 -3.38
N VAL A 20 -33.78 -12.37 -3.43
CA VAL A 20 -34.83 -12.75 -4.40
C VAL A 20 -34.37 -12.43 -5.82
N LEU A 21 -33.87 -11.21 -6.06
CA LEU A 21 -33.37 -10.79 -7.38
C LEU A 21 -32.19 -11.64 -7.88
N ALA A 22 -31.26 -12.00 -6.99
CA ALA A 22 -30.12 -12.84 -7.31
C ALA A 22 -30.54 -14.27 -7.69
N ARG A 23 -31.53 -14.85 -6.98
CA ARG A 23 -32.12 -16.15 -7.35
C ARG A 23 -32.81 -16.12 -8.71
N GLY A 24 -33.42 -15.00 -9.08
CA GLY A 24 -33.97 -14.76 -10.41
C GLY A 24 -32.93 -14.48 -11.52
N GLY A 25 -31.63 -14.48 -11.21
CA GLY A 25 -30.58 -14.19 -12.19
C GLY A 25 -30.50 -12.73 -12.63
N HIS A 26 -31.01 -11.81 -11.79
CA HIS A 26 -30.95 -10.37 -12.01
C HIS A 26 -29.85 -9.71 -11.16
N GLN A 27 -29.30 -8.63 -11.67
CA GLN A 27 -28.28 -7.86 -10.97
C GLN A 27 -28.93 -6.67 -10.26
N ALA A 28 -28.97 -6.69 -8.93
CA ALA A 28 -29.42 -5.56 -8.13
C ALA A 28 -28.33 -4.49 -8.06
N VAL A 29 -28.65 -3.27 -8.48
CA VAL A 29 -27.83 -2.07 -8.30
C VAL A 29 -28.46 -1.27 -7.18
N LEU A 30 -27.72 -1.05 -6.10
CA LEU A 30 -28.23 -0.51 -4.85
C LEU A 30 -28.09 1.01 -4.83
N ALA A 31 -29.14 1.68 -4.36
CA ALA A 31 -29.10 3.07 -3.96
C ALA A 31 -29.77 3.20 -2.58
N THR A 32 -29.12 3.87 -1.64
CA THR A 32 -29.66 4.07 -0.29
C THR A 32 -30.45 5.38 -0.14
N ASN A 33 -30.42 6.21 -1.17
CA ASN A 33 -31.10 7.51 -1.24
C ASN A 33 -31.39 7.90 -2.71
N ALA A 34 -32.17 8.96 -2.89
CA ALA A 34 -32.54 9.50 -4.20
C ALA A 34 -31.32 10.03 -4.98
N SER A 35 -30.33 10.61 -4.31
CA SER A 35 -29.12 11.13 -4.97
C SER A 35 -28.25 10.01 -5.57
N ASP A 36 -28.07 8.91 -4.83
CA ASP A 36 -27.41 7.69 -5.27
C ASP A 36 -28.17 7.09 -6.46
N ALA A 37 -29.50 7.08 -6.40
CA ALA A 37 -30.34 6.59 -7.48
C ALA A 37 -30.09 7.40 -8.78
N VAL A 38 -30.08 8.74 -8.72
CA VAL A 38 -29.78 9.61 -9.88
C VAL A 38 -28.40 9.31 -10.45
N ALA A 39 -27.38 9.19 -9.61
CA ALA A 39 -26.01 8.90 -10.05
C ALA A 39 -25.91 7.54 -10.76
N VAL A 40 -26.61 6.53 -10.24
CA VAL A 40 -26.65 5.18 -10.82
C VAL A 40 -27.39 5.15 -12.15
N ILE A 41 -28.53 5.85 -12.25
CA ILE A 41 -29.34 5.88 -13.48
C ILE A 41 -28.54 6.46 -14.64
N GLY A 42 -27.80 7.55 -14.42
CA GLY A 42 -26.97 8.19 -15.44
C GLY A 42 -25.82 7.31 -15.98
N GLN A 43 -25.42 6.28 -15.24
CA GLN A 43 -24.31 5.40 -15.63
C GLN A 43 -24.78 4.06 -16.20
N ALA A 44 -25.91 3.52 -15.73
CA ALA A 44 -26.25 2.12 -15.90
C ALA A 44 -27.55 1.83 -16.67
N MET A 45 -28.41 2.84 -16.89
CA MET A 45 -29.76 2.73 -17.50
C MET A 45 -30.50 1.45 -17.04
N PRO A 46 -31.13 1.45 -15.85
CA PRO A 46 -31.75 0.26 -15.30
C PRO A 46 -32.94 -0.21 -16.15
N ALA A 47 -33.14 -1.53 -16.21
CA ALA A 47 -34.28 -2.13 -16.92
C ALA A 47 -35.57 -2.14 -16.08
N LEU A 48 -35.45 -1.92 -14.77
CA LEU A 48 -36.54 -1.89 -13.78
C LEU A 48 -36.06 -1.12 -12.54
N ALA A 49 -36.93 -0.34 -11.92
CA ALA A 49 -36.70 0.29 -10.63
C ALA A 49 -37.61 -0.32 -9.55
N LEU A 50 -37.03 -0.68 -8.40
CA LEU A 50 -37.68 -1.16 -7.19
C LEU A 50 -37.42 -0.14 -6.08
N VAL A 51 -38.48 0.47 -5.54
CA VAL A 51 -38.32 1.62 -4.62
C VAL A 51 -39.18 1.45 -3.37
N GLY A 52 -38.58 1.64 -2.20
CA GLY A 52 -39.30 1.71 -0.92
C GLY A 52 -40.19 2.95 -0.85
N ALA A 53 -41.47 2.78 -0.52
CA ALA A 53 -42.45 3.87 -0.50
C ALA A 53 -42.08 5.01 0.46
N THR A 54 -41.44 4.68 1.58
CA THR A 54 -41.06 5.61 2.64
C THR A 54 -39.59 6.04 2.58
N CYS A 55 -38.83 5.57 1.59
CA CYS A 55 -37.40 5.84 1.49
C CYS A 55 -37.17 7.35 1.39
N GLU A 56 -36.41 7.91 2.32
CA GLU A 56 -36.20 9.36 2.49
C GLU A 56 -37.51 10.16 2.54
N GLY A 57 -38.49 9.70 3.32
CA GLY A 57 -39.77 10.39 3.46
C GLY A 57 -40.59 10.46 2.15
N GLY A 58 -40.27 9.63 1.15
CA GLY A 58 -40.96 9.58 -0.15
C GLY A 58 -40.25 10.33 -1.29
N GLU A 59 -39.10 10.96 -1.03
CA GLU A 59 -38.33 11.65 -2.08
C GLU A 59 -37.82 10.69 -3.16
N ALA A 60 -37.36 9.50 -2.75
CA ALA A 60 -36.92 8.45 -3.67
C ALA A 60 -38.08 7.95 -4.56
N LEU A 61 -39.30 7.85 -4.00
CA LEU A 61 -40.49 7.49 -4.76
C LEU A 61 -40.88 8.59 -5.76
N ALA A 62 -40.82 9.86 -5.36
CA ALA A 62 -41.10 10.98 -6.25
C ALA A 62 -40.13 11.03 -7.45
N LEU A 63 -38.85 10.73 -7.22
CA LEU A 63 -37.87 10.58 -8.29
C LEU A 63 -38.21 9.39 -9.21
N ALA A 64 -38.57 8.24 -8.64
CA ALA A 64 -38.91 7.04 -9.38
C ALA A 64 -40.15 7.21 -10.27
N CYS A 65 -41.16 7.94 -9.78
CA CYS A 65 -42.35 8.27 -10.56
C CYS A 65 -42.04 9.15 -11.78
N ARG A 66 -41.10 10.11 -11.66
CA ARG A 66 -40.65 10.93 -12.82
C ARG A 66 -39.93 10.08 -13.87
N LEU A 67 -39.11 9.13 -13.43
CA LEU A 67 -38.40 8.21 -14.33
C LEU A 67 -39.35 7.24 -15.05
N ALA A 68 -40.37 6.77 -14.34
CA ALA A 68 -41.43 5.97 -14.94
C ALA A 68 -42.28 6.76 -15.95
N ALA A 69 -42.43 8.07 -15.75
CA ALA A 69 -43.11 8.97 -16.68
C ALA A 69 -42.26 9.35 -17.92
N GLY A 70 -40.97 9.02 -17.95
CA GLY A 70 -40.07 9.30 -19.07
C GLY A 70 -39.37 10.66 -19.03
N ASP A 71 -39.39 11.37 -17.90
CA ASP A 71 -38.62 12.59 -17.73
C ASP A 71 -37.11 12.27 -17.75
N GLY A 72 -36.45 12.58 -18.86
CA GLY A 72 -35.01 12.37 -19.05
C GLY A 72 -34.61 11.11 -19.83
N GLY A 73 -35.55 10.36 -20.43
CA GLY A 73 -35.20 9.18 -21.25
C GLY A 73 -36.36 8.23 -21.56
N ALA A 74 -36.04 6.97 -21.88
CA ALA A 74 -37.05 5.92 -22.04
C ALA A 74 -37.70 5.58 -20.68
N PRO A 75 -39.04 5.40 -20.62
CA PRO A 75 -39.73 5.13 -19.36
C PRO A 75 -39.24 3.82 -18.74
N VAL A 76 -38.82 3.89 -17.48
CA VAL A 76 -38.34 2.73 -16.72
C VAL A 76 -39.50 2.15 -15.90
N PRO A 77 -39.82 0.85 -16.01
CA PRO A 77 -40.87 0.26 -15.19
C PRO A 77 -40.57 0.38 -13.70
N LEU A 78 -41.61 0.51 -12.87
CA LEU A 78 -41.50 0.78 -11.44
C LEU A 78 -42.27 -0.25 -10.62
N ILE A 79 -41.64 -0.77 -9.56
CA ILE A 79 -42.28 -1.52 -8.49
C ILE A 79 -42.05 -0.80 -7.17
N VAL A 80 -43.12 -0.56 -6.41
CA VAL A 80 -43.07 0.12 -5.12
C VAL A 80 -43.26 -0.87 -3.98
N LEU A 81 -42.36 -0.84 -3.00
CA LEU A 81 -42.41 -1.65 -1.80
C LEU A 81 -43.06 -0.83 -0.68
N GLY A 82 -44.27 -1.22 -0.26
CA GLY A 82 -45.10 -0.50 0.70
C GLY A 82 -46.22 0.32 0.06
N GLN A 83 -47.08 0.88 0.92
CA GLN A 83 -48.25 1.65 0.50
C GLN A 83 -47.85 3.08 0.10
N ALA A 84 -48.38 3.54 -1.04
CA ALA A 84 -48.10 4.81 -1.68
C ALA A 84 -49.27 5.21 -2.59
N GLU A 85 -49.63 6.49 -2.58
CA GLU A 85 -50.71 7.07 -3.41
C GLU A 85 -50.14 7.76 -4.66
N GLY A 86 -50.93 7.85 -5.74
CA GLY A 86 -50.56 8.63 -6.93
C GLY A 86 -49.51 7.99 -7.85
N LEU A 87 -49.48 6.66 -7.96
CA LEU A 87 -48.52 5.94 -8.82
C LEU A 87 -48.84 6.06 -10.32
N PRO A 88 -47.81 6.14 -11.20
CA PRO A 88 -48.01 6.20 -12.64
C PRO A 88 -48.61 4.90 -13.19
N ALA A 89 -49.37 5.00 -14.29
CA ALA A 89 -50.04 3.86 -14.92
C ALA A 89 -49.02 2.78 -15.33
N GLY A 90 -49.13 1.58 -14.75
CA GLY A 90 -48.23 0.45 -14.99
C GLY A 90 -47.18 0.19 -13.90
N ALA A 91 -47.12 1.02 -12.85
CA ALA A 91 -46.33 0.71 -11.66
C ALA A 91 -47.02 -0.37 -10.81
N ALA A 92 -46.27 -1.38 -10.38
CA ALA A 92 -46.77 -2.41 -9.46
C ALA A 92 -46.47 -2.00 -8.01
N GLN A 93 -47.31 -2.43 -7.08
CA GLN A 93 -47.15 -2.15 -5.65
C GLN A 93 -47.23 -3.45 -4.86
N LEU A 94 -46.25 -3.67 -3.99
CA LEU A 94 -46.19 -4.83 -3.12
C LEU A 94 -46.36 -4.40 -1.67
N ALA A 95 -47.28 -5.04 -0.95
CA ALA A 95 -47.48 -4.78 0.47
C ALA A 95 -46.27 -5.24 1.29
N ARG A 96 -46.03 -4.57 2.42
CA ARG A 96 -45.07 -5.04 3.43
C ARG A 96 -45.82 -5.93 4.44
N PRO A 97 -45.22 -7.05 4.90
CA PRO A 97 -43.89 -7.56 4.54
C PRO A 97 -43.84 -8.15 3.12
N VAL A 98 -42.73 -7.93 2.41
CA VAL A 98 -42.57 -8.31 1.00
C VAL A 98 -42.49 -9.84 0.86
N ASP A 99 -43.46 -10.43 0.17
CA ASP A 99 -43.47 -11.85 -0.18
C ASP A 99 -42.44 -12.15 -1.29
N PRO A 100 -41.46 -13.05 -1.06
CA PRO A 100 -40.44 -13.40 -2.04
C PRO A 100 -40.96 -13.96 -3.37
N GLU A 101 -42.04 -14.73 -3.36
CA GLU A 101 -42.59 -15.35 -4.58
C GLU A 101 -43.33 -14.30 -5.41
N GLN A 102 -44.17 -13.49 -4.76
CA GLN A 102 -44.89 -12.39 -5.40
C GLN A 102 -43.93 -11.35 -5.99
N LEU A 103 -42.84 -11.04 -5.28
CA LEU A 103 -41.80 -10.13 -5.78
C LEU A 103 -41.11 -10.68 -7.05
N ALA A 104 -40.80 -11.98 -7.08
CA ALA A 104 -40.16 -12.60 -8.23
C ALA A 104 -41.08 -12.60 -9.47
N ASP A 105 -42.37 -12.89 -9.26
CA ASP A 105 -43.38 -12.88 -10.32
C ASP A 105 -43.60 -11.48 -10.89
N GLU A 106 -43.73 -10.46 -10.03
CA GLU A 106 -43.91 -9.08 -10.47
C GLU A 106 -42.68 -8.51 -11.18
N VAL A 107 -41.48 -8.83 -10.72
CA VAL A 107 -40.23 -8.46 -11.41
C VAL A 107 -40.18 -9.09 -12.80
N THR A 108 -40.55 -10.36 -12.91
CA THR A 108 -40.60 -11.07 -14.20
C THR A 108 -41.65 -10.47 -15.13
N ALA A 109 -42.83 -10.15 -14.61
CA ALA A 109 -43.91 -9.54 -15.37
C ALA A 109 -43.54 -8.13 -15.86
N ALA A 110 -42.95 -7.30 -14.99
CA ALA A 110 -42.53 -5.95 -15.31
C ALA A 110 -41.44 -5.93 -16.41
N LEU A 111 -40.46 -6.83 -16.34
CA LEU A 111 -39.41 -6.95 -17.36
C LEU A 111 -39.96 -7.45 -18.71
N LYS A 112 -40.94 -8.37 -18.71
CA LYS A 112 -41.61 -8.81 -19.94
C LYS A 112 -42.41 -7.66 -20.59
N ARG A 113 -43.12 -6.85 -19.79
CA ARG A 113 -43.82 -5.66 -20.27
C ARG A 113 -42.85 -4.64 -20.89
N ALA A 114 -41.70 -4.42 -20.26
CA ALA A 114 -40.65 -3.53 -20.76
C ALA A 114 -40.06 -4.00 -22.10
N ALA A 115 -39.80 -5.30 -22.23
CA ALA A 115 -39.26 -5.88 -23.46
C ALA A 115 -40.26 -5.80 -24.64
N ALA A 116 -41.56 -5.88 -24.37
CA ALA A 116 -42.60 -5.73 -25.39
C ALA A 116 -42.78 -4.29 -25.90
N ALA A 117 -42.28 -3.28 -25.17
CA ALA A 117 -42.43 -1.86 -25.48
C ALA A 117 -41.23 -1.23 -26.24
N ALA A 118 -40.13 -1.96 -26.47
CA ALA A 118 -38.92 -1.42 -27.11
C ALA A 118 -38.98 -1.52 -28.67
N PRO A 119 -38.69 -0.44 -29.43
CA PRO A 119 -38.69 -0.48 -30.90
C PRO A 119 -37.39 -1.13 -31.45
N ALA A 120 -37.54 -2.00 -32.44
CA ALA A 120 -36.45 -2.73 -33.09
C ALA A 120 -35.61 -1.86 -34.02
N LEU A 121 -34.33 -1.64 -33.70
CA LEU A 121 -33.31 -1.11 -34.62
C LEU A 121 -31.97 -1.82 -34.37
N ALA A 122 -31.54 -2.64 -35.33
CA ALA A 122 -30.24 -3.28 -35.39
C ALA A 122 -29.49 -2.85 -36.66
N GLY A 123 -28.22 -2.50 -36.54
CA GLY A 123 -27.29 -2.32 -37.65
C GLY A 123 -25.95 -1.66 -37.23
N PRO A 124 -24.76 -2.25 -37.51
CA PRO A 124 -23.48 -1.73 -37.04
C PRO A 124 -22.81 -0.83 -38.10
N ALA A 125 -22.38 0.37 -37.71
CA ALA A 125 -21.57 1.24 -38.57
C ALA A 125 -20.25 1.63 -37.87
N ARG A 126 -19.15 1.30 -38.55
CA ARG A 126 -17.76 1.65 -38.24
C ARG A 126 -17.57 3.17 -38.24
N ALA A 127 -16.90 3.72 -37.22
CA ALA A 127 -16.48 5.11 -37.21
C ALA A 127 -14.98 5.22 -37.57
N SER A 128 -14.72 5.83 -38.72
CA SER A 128 -13.42 6.35 -39.16
C SER A 128 -13.32 7.80 -38.69
N SER A 129 -12.24 8.17 -38.01
CA SER A 129 -11.97 9.54 -37.58
C SER A 129 -11.19 10.31 -38.64
N ALA A 130 -11.78 11.37 -39.19
CA ALA A 130 -11.05 12.43 -39.89
C ALA A 130 -11.77 13.78 -39.72
N GLY A 131 -11.02 14.77 -39.23
CA GLY A 131 -11.08 16.19 -39.65
C GLY A 131 -12.31 17.06 -39.32
N ALA A 132 -12.09 17.98 -38.38
CA ALA A 132 -12.72 19.29 -38.08
C ALA A 132 -13.28 20.11 -39.30
N PRO A 133 -13.89 21.32 -39.14
CA PRO A 133 -14.33 22.10 -37.96
C PRO A 133 -15.76 22.73 -38.09
N THR A 134 -16.39 23.18 -36.99
CA THR A 134 -17.52 24.16 -37.03
C THR A 134 -17.49 24.99 -35.74
N GLN A 135 -17.16 26.28 -35.82
CA GLN A 135 -18.03 27.43 -36.07
C GLN A 135 -19.20 27.63 -35.10
N ARG A 136 -19.06 28.76 -34.41
CA ARG A 136 -19.90 29.45 -33.44
C ARG A 136 -21.25 29.89 -34.02
N ALA A 137 -22.22 29.94 -33.10
CA ALA A 137 -23.32 30.90 -32.96
C ALA A 137 -24.72 30.46 -33.43
N ARG A 138 -25.65 30.33 -32.46
CA ARG A 138 -26.64 31.37 -32.10
C ARG A 138 -27.64 30.78 -31.10
N ASN A 139 -27.79 31.44 -29.95
CA ASN A 139 -28.98 31.35 -29.11
C ASN A 139 -29.62 32.74 -29.07
N PRO A 140 -30.96 32.88 -29.16
CA PRO A 140 -31.66 34.14 -29.05
C PRO A 140 -31.97 34.52 -27.59
N ALA A 141 -32.50 35.72 -27.45
CA ALA A 141 -32.34 36.64 -26.34
C ALA A 141 -33.50 36.71 -25.33
N ALA A 142 -33.26 37.56 -24.31
CA ALA A 142 -34.17 38.47 -23.61
C ALA A 142 -34.91 37.93 -22.36
N SER A 143 -35.15 38.69 -21.28
CA SER A 143 -34.70 40.02 -20.80
C SER A 143 -35.41 40.36 -19.48
N ALA A 144 -34.86 41.36 -18.75
CA ALA A 144 -35.47 42.25 -17.74
C ALA A 144 -35.47 41.75 -16.27
N SER A 145 -35.15 42.53 -15.22
CA SER A 145 -34.93 43.99 -15.09
C SER A 145 -34.29 44.35 -13.72
N ALA A 146 -33.29 45.28 -13.72
CA ALA A 146 -33.01 46.39 -12.77
C ALA A 146 -32.64 46.15 -11.26
N PRO A 147 -32.13 47.16 -10.49
CA PRO A 147 -30.99 48.08 -10.74
C PRO A 147 -30.04 48.36 -9.51
N SER A 148 -28.98 49.14 -9.82
CA SER A 148 -27.90 49.82 -9.07
C SER A 148 -28.08 50.41 -7.65
N SER A 149 -26.95 50.47 -6.90
CA SER A 149 -26.28 51.71 -6.39
C SER A 149 -24.87 51.37 -5.82
N LYS A 150 -23.76 51.85 -6.41
CA LYS A 150 -22.98 53.11 -6.22
C LYS A 150 -22.11 53.20 -4.93
N LEU A 151 -20.80 53.48 -5.15
CA LEU A 151 -19.87 54.41 -4.46
C LEU A 151 -18.44 53.79 -4.45
N SER A 152 -17.53 54.08 -5.39
CA SER A 152 -16.66 55.27 -5.56
C SER A 152 -15.61 55.50 -4.45
N ARG A 153 -14.32 55.57 -4.84
CA ARG A 153 -13.27 56.59 -4.51
C ARG A 153 -11.87 55.93 -4.49
N ALA A 154 -11.05 56.03 -5.54
CA ALA A 154 -10.17 57.13 -5.97
C ALA A 154 -8.74 57.05 -5.41
N ALA A 155 -7.74 56.92 -6.30
CA ALA A 155 -6.50 57.72 -6.33
C ALA A 155 -5.65 57.33 -7.57
N ALA A 156 -5.11 58.34 -8.26
CA ALA A 156 -4.29 58.25 -9.47
C ALA A 156 -2.96 59.05 -9.26
N PRO A 157 -2.13 59.33 -10.28
CA PRO A 157 -0.82 58.73 -10.63
C PRO A 157 0.36 59.75 -10.53
N PRO A 158 1.58 59.50 -11.08
CA PRO A 158 1.95 59.97 -12.45
C PRO A 158 3.10 59.14 -13.13
N ALA A 159 3.60 59.33 -14.38
CA ALA A 159 3.17 59.88 -15.67
C ALA A 159 4.31 59.70 -16.73
N ARG A 160 3.93 59.80 -18.03
CA ARG A 160 4.70 60.20 -19.26
C ARG A 160 5.63 59.16 -19.92
N SER A 161 5.70 59.01 -21.26
CA SER A 161 5.51 59.95 -22.38
C SER A 161 5.21 59.25 -23.74
N VAL A 162 4.66 60.00 -24.70
CA VAL A 162 4.31 59.63 -26.10
C VAL A 162 5.12 60.51 -27.07
N PRO A 163 5.37 60.08 -28.34
CA PRO A 163 5.06 60.99 -29.46
C PRO A 163 4.41 60.34 -30.72
N ALA A 164 3.41 61.07 -31.24
CA ALA A 164 3.02 61.43 -32.63
C ALA A 164 2.73 60.40 -33.77
N PRO A 165 1.62 60.56 -34.52
CA PRO A 165 1.32 59.84 -35.78
C PRO A 165 1.66 60.65 -37.06
N ALA A 166 1.99 59.93 -38.15
CA ALA A 166 2.34 60.44 -39.47
C ALA A 166 1.14 60.54 -40.46
N ALA A 167 1.26 61.48 -41.41
CA ALA A 167 0.24 61.91 -42.39
C ALA A 167 -0.05 60.92 -43.56
N PRO A 168 -1.24 60.99 -44.21
CA PRO A 168 -1.64 60.06 -45.27
C PRO A 168 -1.19 60.46 -46.70
N ARG A 169 -0.87 59.46 -47.53
CA ARG A 169 -0.52 59.59 -48.96
C ARG A 169 -1.78 59.60 -49.87
N PRO A 170 -1.76 60.31 -51.02
CA PRO A 170 -2.92 60.46 -51.92
C PRO A 170 -3.22 59.22 -52.76
N ARG A 171 -4.50 59.04 -53.12
CA ARG A 171 -5.05 57.86 -53.80
C ARG A 171 -4.88 57.95 -55.32
N GLU A 172 -4.68 56.79 -55.95
CA GLU A 172 -4.35 56.51 -57.36
C GLU A 172 -5.32 57.06 -58.43
N THR A 173 -6.39 57.75 -58.02
CA THR A 173 -7.39 58.35 -58.90
C THR A 173 -7.00 59.73 -59.46
N ASP A 174 -6.06 60.43 -58.81
CA ASP A 174 -5.68 61.79 -59.20
C ASP A 174 -4.63 61.83 -60.33
N ALA A 175 -3.79 60.79 -60.45
CA ALA A 175 -2.78 60.68 -61.51
C ALA A 175 -3.37 60.36 -62.89
N ARG A 176 -4.50 59.64 -62.94
CA ARG A 176 -5.17 59.29 -64.21
C ARG A 176 -5.91 60.47 -64.84
N ARG A 177 -6.40 61.42 -64.02
CA ARG A 177 -7.06 62.63 -64.52
C ARG A 177 -6.04 63.58 -65.18
N ALA A 178 -4.85 63.73 -64.60
CA ALA A 178 -3.78 64.57 -65.16
C ALA A 178 -3.26 64.09 -66.53
N ALA A 179 -3.21 62.77 -66.77
CA ALA A 179 -2.77 62.21 -68.06
C ALA A 179 -3.80 62.40 -69.18
N ALA A 180 -5.10 62.37 -68.86
CA ALA A 180 -6.18 62.57 -69.83
C ALA A 180 -6.25 64.04 -70.31
N ASP A 181 -5.98 64.99 -69.42
CA ASP A 181 -5.97 66.42 -69.75
C ASP A 181 -4.78 66.80 -70.65
N ALA A 182 -3.61 66.15 -70.46
CA ALA A 182 -2.43 66.35 -71.33
C ALA A 182 -2.63 65.84 -72.76
N LEU A 183 -3.39 64.76 -72.96
CA LEU A 183 -3.70 64.23 -74.29
C LEU A 183 -4.71 65.10 -75.04
N ARG A 184 -5.67 65.73 -74.35
CA ARG A 184 -6.58 66.72 -74.98
C ARG A 184 -5.84 67.96 -75.47
N ALA A 185 -4.92 68.49 -74.66
CA ALA A 185 -4.13 69.67 -75.04
C ALA A 185 -3.32 69.44 -76.33
N ARG A 186 -2.76 68.25 -76.51
CA ARG A 186 -1.95 67.91 -77.70
C ARG A 186 -2.77 67.65 -78.96
N ALA A 187 -4.01 67.17 -78.80
CA ALA A 187 -4.94 67.03 -79.93
C ALA A 187 -5.45 68.39 -80.45
N ASP A 188 -5.61 69.37 -79.56
CA ASP A 188 -6.00 70.74 -79.94
C ASP A 188 -4.87 71.52 -80.62
N GLU A 189 -3.60 71.22 -80.29
CA GLU A 189 -2.43 71.81 -80.95
C GLU A 189 -2.28 71.33 -82.41
N LEU A 190 -2.50 70.02 -82.67
CA LEU A 190 -2.45 69.45 -84.01
C LEU A 190 -3.60 69.91 -84.93
N ARG A 191 -4.76 70.30 -84.38
CA ARG A 191 -5.85 70.90 -85.16
C ARG A 191 -5.57 72.33 -85.58
N ARG A 192 -4.74 73.08 -84.84
CA ARG A 192 -4.38 74.46 -85.19
C ARG A 192 -3.32 74.54 -86.29
N THR A 193 -2.49 73.51 -86.46
CA THR A 193 -1.42 73.48 -87.47
C THR A 193 -1.85 73.00 -88.85
N ALA A 194 -3.11 72.61 -89.04
CA ALA A 194 -3.63 72.06 -90.31
C ALA A 194 -4.39 73.07 -91.20
N SER A 195 -4.32 74.38 -90.92
CA SER A 195 -5.01 75.41 -91.71
C SER A 195 -4.10 76.57 -92.11
N ALA A 196 -3.52 76.49 -93.33
CA ALA A 196 -3.16 77.66 -94.15
C ALA A 196 -2.95 77.24 -95.63
N PRO A 197 -3.30 78.08 -96.63
CA PRO A 197 -3.53 77.70 -98.02
C PRO A 197 -2.30 77.84 -98.96
N ALA A 198 -2.35 77.17 -100.11
CA ALA A 198 -1.37 77.23 -101.21
C ALA A 198 -1.61 78.43 -102.16
N PRO A 199 -0.57 78.97 -102.85
CA PRO A 199 -0.76 79.85 -104.00
C PRO A 199 -0.41 79.20 -105.35
N ALA A 200 -1.15 79.64 -106.37
CA ALA A 200 -1.03 79.31 -107.77
C ALA A 200 -0.03 80.22 -108.51
N ALA A 201 0.57 79.73 -109.59
CA ALA A 201 1.03 80.57 -110.70
C ALA A 201 1.12 79.75 -111.99
N ALA A 202 0.39 80.21 -113.01
CA ALA A 202 0.44 79.76 -114.38
C ALA A 202 1.21 80.79 -115.22
N ALA A 203 1.90 80.34 -116.28
CA ALA A 203 1.88 80.90 -117.64
C ALA A 203 3.23 80.70 -118.36
N ALA A 204 3.14 80.14 -119.58
CA ALA A 204 3.72 80.64 -120.83
C ALA A 204 4.21 79.48 -121.72
N VAL A 205 3.67 79.51 -122.94
CA VAL A 205 3.80 78.55 -124.04
C VAL A 205 5.11 78.80 -124.80
N GLU A 206 5.77 77.75 -125.30
CA GLU A 206 6.25 77.68 -126.69
C GLU A 206 6.71 76.24 -127.04
N GLU A 207 6.15 75.74 -128.13
CA GLU A 207 6.41 74.42 -128.72
C GLU A 207 7.74 74.44 -129.48
N ASP A 208 8.72 73.65 -129.02
CA ASP A 208 9.60 72.84 -129.87
C ASP A 208 10.57 71.99 -129.02
N GLY A 209 9.99 71.15 -128.15
CA GLY A 209 10.79 70.25 -127.30
C GLY A 209 10.02 69.16 -126.56
N LEU A 210 8.78 68.85 -126.96
CA LEU A 210 7.89 67.95 -126.21
C LEU A 210 8.49 66.54 -126.04
N GLU A 211 9.18 66.01 -127.05
CA GLU A 211 9.75 64.65 -127.02
C GLU A 211 11.04 64.55 -126.17
N ALA A 212 11.85 65.62 -126.14
CA ALA A 212 13.04 65.72 -125.29
C ALA A 212 12.69 66.00 -123.82
N LEU A 213 11.61 66.77 -123.58
CA LEU A 213 11.05 67.00 -122.25
C LEU A 213 10.36 65.75 -121.70
N LEU A 214 9.63 64.99 -122.52
CA LEU A 214 9.01 63.72 -122.11
C LEU A 214 10.06 62.66 -121.74
N ARG A 215 11.13 62.47 -122.54
CA ARG A 215 12.23 61.54 -122.16
C ARG A 215 12.95 61.96 -120.88
N ARG A 216 13.23 63.26 -120.70
CA ARG A 216 13.85 63.77 -119.45
C ARG A 216 12.90 63.64 -118.26
N ALA A 217 11.60 63.83 -118.45
CA ALA A 217 10.59 63.64 -117.41
C ALA A 217 10.47 62.16 -117.01
N GLU A 218 10.44 61.23 -117.97
CA GLU A 218 10.39 59.79 -117.70
C GLU A 218 11.68 59.27 -117.05
N GLU A 219 12.86 59.74 -117.46
CA GLU A 219 14.12 59.39 -116.81
C GLU A 219 14.23 59.97 -115.40
N ALA A 220 13.78 61.22 -115.19
CA ALA A 220 13.71 61.83 -113.87
C ALA A 220 12.72 61.08 -112.96
N GLU A 221 11.56 60.67 -113.48
CA GLU A 221 10.56 59.91 -112.72
C GLU A 221 11.07 58.50 -112.36
N ARG A 222 11.77 57.81 -113.27
CA ARG A 222 12.42 56.52 -112.98
C ARG A 222 13.52 56.65 -111.93
N ARG A 223 14.34 57.69 -111.98
CA ARG A 223 15.34 57.98 -110.94
C ARG A 223 14.69 58.31 -109.60
N HIS A 224 13.65 59.13 -109.60
CA HIS A 224 12.93 59.50 -108.39
C HIS A 224 12.17 58.31 -107.77
N LEU A 225 11.64 57.40 -108.59
CA LEU A 225 11.04 56.15 -108.15
C LEU A 225 12.09 55.18 -107.60
N ALA A 226 13.27 55.10 -108.22
CA ALA A 226 14.39 54.29 -107.73
C ALA A 226 14.92 54.82 -106.39
N GLU A 227 15.07 56.14 -106.24
CA GLU A 227 15.46 56.78 -104.98
C GLU A 227 14.40 56.60 -103.89
N ARG A 228 13.11 56.72 -104.20
CA ARG A 228 12.02 56.43 -103.25
C ARG A 228 12.03 54.96 -102.81
N LYS A 229 12.26 54.02 -103.73
CA LYS A 229 12.38 52.59 -103.40
C LYS A 229 13.64 52.30 -102.57
N ALA A 230 14.75 52.97 -102.85
CA ALA A 230 15.97 52.86 -102.06
C ALA A 230 15.80 53.42 -100.65
N ARG A 231 15.19 54.61 -100.50
CA ARG A 231 14.86 55.21 -99.21
C ARG A 231 13.85 54.39 -98.42
N ALA A 232 12.85 53.81 -99.07
CA ALA A 232 11.91 52.88 -98.43
C ALA A 232 12.61 51.63 -97.90
N ARG A 233 13.48 50.99 -98.70
CA ARG A 233 14.27 49.83 -98.24
C ARG A 233 15.24 50.19 -97.11
N GLN A 234 15.81 51.39 -97.13
CA GLN A 234 16.71 51.86 -96.08
C GLN A 234 15.93 52.18 -94.78
N ALA A 235 14.71 52.72 -94.90
CA ALA A 235 13.80 52.91 -93.77
C ALA A 235 13.33 51.58 -93.18
N ASP A 236 12.96 50.61 -94.02
CA ASP A 236 12.57 49.25 -93.59
C ASP A 236 13.74 48.52 -92.92
N ARG A 237 14.96 48.68 -93.42
CA ARG A 237 16.15 48.12 -92.78
C ARG A 237 16.45 48.79 -91.44
N ALA A 238 16.30 50.11 -91.35
CA ALA A 238 16.50 50.85 -90.11
C ALA A 238 15.44 50.51 -89.04
N THR A 239 14.18 50.26 -89.43
CA THR A 239 13.13 49.83 -88.51
C THR A 239 13.36 48.41 -87.99
N VAL A 240 13.82 47.49 -88.85
CA VAL A 240 14.20 46.13 -88.42
C VAL A 240 15.40 46.16 -87.48
N GLU A 241 16.45 46.94 -87.79
CA GLU A 241 17.63 47.08 -86.92
C GLU A 241 17.27 47.76 -85.59
N ALA A 242 16.37 48.75 -85.58
CA ALA A 242 15.87 49.36 -84.35
C ALA A 242 15.03 48.38 -83.51
N ALA A 243 14.19 47.56 -84.15
CA ALA A 243 13.41 46.53 -83.48
C ALA A 243 14.32 45.45 -82.84
N GLN A 244 15.35 45.01 -83.56
CA GLN A 244 16.33 44.05 -83.05
C GLN A 244 17.15 44.60 -81.88
N ARG A 245 17.52 45.89 -81.91
CA ARG A 245 18.18 46.56 -80.78
C ARG A 245 17.27 46.68 -79.57
N ALA A 246 16.01 47.05 -79.77
CA ALA A 246 15.02 47.12 -78.69
C ALA A 246 14.74 45.75 -78.08
N GLU A 247 14.72 44.68 -78.88
CA GLU A 247 14.57 43.31 -78.41
C GLU A 247 15.81 42.84 -77.62
N ALA A 248 17.02 43.12 -78.12
CA ALA A 248 18.26 42.82 -77.42
C ALA A 248 18.38 43.56 -76.07
N GLU A 249 17.98 44.84 -76.01
CA GLU A 249 17.93 45.61 -74.77
C GLU A 249 16.92 45.03 -73.78
N ARG A 250 15.74 44.61 -74.23
CA ARG A 250 14.75 43.94 -73.38
C ARG A 250 15.28 42.64 -72.78
N VAL A 251 15.91 41.81 -73.59
CA VAL A 251 16.53 40.55 -73.13
C VAL A 251 17.69 40.82 -72.16
N ALA A 252 18.49 41.86 -72.39
CA ALA A 252 19.57 42.25 -71.49
C ALA A 252 19.05 42.74 -70.13
N VAL A 253 17.99 43.56 -70.13
CA VAL A 253 17.33 44.04 -68.90
C VAL A 253 16.70 42.89 -68.13
N GLU A 254 16.04 41.95 -68.81
CA GLU A 254 15.43 40.79 -68.17
C GLU A 254 16.51 39.85 -67.58
N LYS A 255 17.62 39.63 -68.29
CA LYS A 255 18.75 38.84 -67.79
C LYS A 255 19.40 39.50 -66.57
N ALA A 256 19.54 40.82 -66.57
CA ALA A 256 20.06 41.58 -65.42
C ALA A 256 19.11 41.55 -64.22
N ALA A 257 17.79 41.61 -64.45
CA ALA A 257 16.78 41.46 -63.39
C ALA A 257 16.84 40.06 -62.76
N ARG A 258 16.91 39.00 -63.58
CA ARG A 258 17.04 37.62 -63.10
C ARG A 258 18.35 37.38 -62.33
N ALA A 259 19.45 38.00 -62.74
CA ALA A 259 20.72 37.93 -62.01
C ALA A 259 20.62 38.60 -60.62
N ARG A 260 19.97 39.77 -60.53
CA ARG A 260 19.75 40.47 -59.25
C ARG A 260 18.83 39.69 -58.32
N GLU A 261 17.79 39.06 -58.85
CA GLU A 261 16.92 38.18 -58.05
C GLU A 261 17.67 36.94 -57.55
N ALA A 262 18.54 36.35 -58.36
CA ALA A 262 19.38 35.21 -57.95
C ALA A 262 20.37 35.62 -56.84
N GLU A 263 21.02 36.78 -56.97
CA GLU A 263 21.91 37.32 -55.93
C GLU A 263 21.16 37.65 -54.63
N ALA A 264 19.95 38.19 -54.72
CA ALA A 264 19.11 38.46 -53.54
C ALA A 264 18.71 37.15 -52.84
N ARG A 265 18.33 36.12 -53.59
CA ARG A 265 18.02 34.78 -53.04
C ARG A 265 19.23 34.14 -52.37
N ALA A 266 20.40 34.20 -53.01
CA ALA A 266 21.64 33.69 -52.43
C ALA A 266 21.97 34.37 -51.09
N ARG A 267 21.83 35.71 -51.00
CA ARG A 267 22.04 36.45 -49.74
C ARG A 267 21.02 36.10 -48.65
N THR A 268 19.76 35.85 -49.02
CA THR A 268 18.76 35.40 -48.04
C THR A 268 19.01 33.97 -47.56
N GLU A 269 19.50 33.09 -48.44
CA GLU A 269 19.88 31.74 -48.08
C GLU A 269 21.12 31.70 -47.19
N GLU A 270 22.15 32.52 -47.48
CA GLU A 270 23.32 32.66 -46.60
C GLU A 270 22.92 33.21 -45.23
N ARG A 271 22.05 34.21 -45.17
CA ARG A 271 21.55 34.75 -43.91
C ARG A 271 20.74 33.71 -43.13
N ALA A 272 19.91 32.93 -43.80
CA ALA A 272 19.14 31.86 -43.17
C ALA A 272 20.06 30.74 -42.65
N ARG A 273 21.14 30.40 -43.38
CA ARG A 273 22.16 29.44 -42.94
C ARG A 273 22.92 29.96 -41.72
N ALA A 274 23.34 31.22 -41.73
CA ALA A 274 24.01 31.84 -40.58
C ALA A 274 23.11 31.92 -39.34
N GLU A 275 21.82 32.24 -39.51
CA GLU A 275 20.86 32.24 -38.41
C GLU A 275 20.59 30.82 -37.88
N ALA A 276 20.57 29.81 -38.75
CA ALA A 276 20.43 28.41 -38.34
C ALA A 276 21.66 27.89 -37.60
N GLU A 277 22.87 28.22 -38.06
CA GLU A 277 24.13 27.89 -37.39
C GLU A 277 24.24 28.58 -36.01
N ALA A 278 23.84 29.84 -35.90
CA ALA A 278 23.81 30.56 -34.63
C ALA A 278 22.80 29.94 -33.63
N ARG A 279 21.63 29.50 -34.10
CA ARG A 279 20.64 28.78 -33.27
C ARG A 279 21.17 27.42 -32.83
N ALA A 280 21.80 26.66 -33.72
CA ALA A 280 22.40 25.38 -33.40
C ALA A 280 23.54 25.53 -32.37
N ALA A 281 24.38 26.56 -32.49
CA ALA A 281 25.42 26.87 -31.51
C ALA A 281 24.84 27.28 -30.15
N ALA A 282 23.77 28.07 -30.13
CA ALA A 282 23.08 28.44 -28.89
C ALA A 282 22.42 27.24 -28.20
N GLU A 283 21.78 26.35 -28.97
CA GLU A 283 21.20 25.10 -28.45
C GLU A 283 22.28 24.15 -27.93
N ALA A 284 23.42 24.02 -28.62
CA ALA A 284 24.57 23.26 -28.14
C ALA A 284 25.12 23.83 -26.82
N GLY A 285 25.22 25.15 -26.71
CA GLY A 285 25.61 25.83 -25.47
C GLY A 285 24.63 25.63 -24.32
N ALA A 286 23.32 25.66 -24.60
CA ALA A 286 22.28 25.37 -23.61
C ALA A 286 22.33 23.90 -23.14
N ARG A 287 22.52 22.95 -24.06
CA ARG A 287 22.69 21.53 -23.73
C ARG A 287 23.94 21.28 -22.89
N ALA A 288 25.05 21.93 -23.20
CA ALA A 288 26.28 21.83 -22.41
C ALA A 288 26.11 22.36 -20.98
N ARG A 289 25.38 23.47 -20.80
CA ARG A 289 25.05 24.01 -19.47
C ARG A 289 24.15 23.07 -18.67
N LEU A 290 23.09 22.56 -19.28
CA LEU A 290 22.20 21.58 -18.65
C LEU A 290 22.94 20.29 -18.26
N GLN A 291 23.88 19.84 -19.10
CA GLN A 291 24.71 18.68 -18.80
C GLN A 291 25.68 18.95 -17.64
N ALA A 292 26.28 20.14 -17.57
CA ALA A 292 27.13 20.56 -16.46
C ALA A 292 26.35 20.69 -15.14
N ASP A 293 25.14 21.27 -15.19
CA ASP A 293 24.27 21.39 -14.02
C ASP A 293 23.77 20.03 -13.54
N ALA A 294 23.43 19.11 -14.46
CA ALA A 294 23.09 17.73 -14.13
C ALA A 294 24.27 16.97 -13.49
N GLN A 295 25.50 17.18 -13.98
CA GLN A 295 26.70 16.59 -13.38
C GLN A 295 26.98 17.14 -11.97
N ARG A 296 26.75 18.43 -11.74
CA ARG A 296 26.86 19.04 -10.40
C ARG A 296 25.79 18.49 -9.43
N ALA A 297 24.55 18.41 -9.87
CA ALA A 297 23.47 17.82 -9.08
C ALA A 297 23.73 16.35 -8.74
N ALA A 298 24.26 15.57 -9.70
CA ALA A 298 24.67 14.18 -9.47
C ALA A 298 25.83 14.07 -8.47
N ALA A 299 26.83 14.96 -8.54
CA ALA A 299 27.94 15.00 -7.59
C ALA A 299 27.48 15.38 -6.17
N GLU A 300 26.53 16.33 -6.05
CA GLU A 300 25.94 16.70 -4.76
C GLU A 300 25.07 15.57 -4.18
N ALA A 301 24.28 14.89 -5.01
CA ALA A 301 23.51 13.73 -4.60
C ALA A 301 24.42 12.58 -4.13
N ALA A 302 25.54 12.34 -4.81
CA ALA A 302 26.53 11.34 -4.39
C ALA A 302 27.16 11.70 -3.03
N ARG A 303 27.49 12.97 -2.79
CA ARG A 303 27.99 13.44 -1.48
C ARG A 303 26.96 13.31 -0.37
N ARG A 304 25.68 13.61 -0.63
CA ARG A 304 24.60 13.41 0.34
C ARG A 304 24.42 11.93 0.68
N ALA A 305 24.43 11.06 -0.32
CA ALA A 305 24.37 9.61 -0.10
C ALA A 305 25.58 9.07 0.69
N GLU A 306 26.77 9.64 0.50
CA GLU A 306 27.95 9.27 1.29
C GLU A 306 27.82 9.74 2.76
N LEU A 307 27.31 10.95 2.99
CA LEU A 307 27.05 11.47 4.34
C LEU A 307 25.96 10.68 5.06
N GLU A 308 24.89 10.29 4.36
CA GLU A 308 23.84 9.41 4.92
C GLU A 308 24.40 8.03 5.26
N LYS A 309 25.27 7.45 4.42
CA LYS A 309 25.97 6.19 4.73
C LYS A 309 26.84 6.31 5.97
N ARG A 310 27.55 7.42 6.16
CA ARG A 310 28.36 7.68 7.37
C ARG A 310 27.47 7.86 8.60
N ALA A 311 26.38 8.63 8.50
CA ALA A 311 25.42 8.81 9.58
C ALA A 311 24.75 7.49 9.99
N ALA A 312 24.40 6.64 9.02
CA ALA A 312 23.87 5.31 9.27
C ALA A 312 24.89 4.37 9.95
N ALA A 313 26.16 4.44 9.54
CA ALA A 313 27.24 3.68 10.17
C ALA A 313 27.50 4.15 11.62
N ASP A 314 27.46 5.46 11.88
CA ASP A 314 27.62 6.01 13.22
C ASP A 314 26.42 5.68 14.12
N ALA A 315 25.20 5.71 13.59
CA ALA A 315 23.99 5.25 14.29
C ALA A 315 24.06 3.76 14.63
N ALA A 316 24.55 2.92 13.71
CA ALA A 316 24.75 1.50 13.95
C ALA A 316 25.78 1.24 15.06
N ARG A 317 26.90 2.00 15.08
CA ARG A 317 27.92 1.91 16.15
C ARG A 317 27.37 2.34 17.51
N ARG A 318 26.53 3.38 17.57
CA ARG A 318 25.86 3.80 18.81
C ARG A 318 24.90 2.74 19.32
N ALA A 319 24.08 2.16 18.44
CA ALA A 319 23.18 1.07 18.81
C ALA A 319 23.94 -0.19 19.28
N GLU A 320 25.12 -0.48 18.71
CA GLU A 320 25.96 -1.58 19.17
C GLU A 320 26.61 -1.30 20.53
N ALA A 321 27.03 -0.07 20.79
CA ALA A 321 27.52 0.38 22.10
C ALA A 321 26.43 0.29 23.17
N GLU A 322 25.22 0.80 22.90
CA GLU A 322 24.07 0.71 23.82
C GLU A 322 23.69 -0.75 24.13
N ARG A 323 23.75 -1.63 23.13
CA ARG A 323 23.53 -3.08 23.34
C ARG A 323 24.60 -3.72 24.20
N ARG A 324 25.85 -3.24 24.11
CA ARG A 324 26.94 -3.71 24.97
C ARG A 324 26.76 -3.23 26.39
N ASP A 325 26.44 -1.95 26.59
CA ASP A 325 26.19 -1.37 27.91
C ASP A 325 24.98 -2.04 28.59
N ALA A 326 23.93 -2.33 27.83
CA ALA A 326 22.77 -3.09 28.34
C ALA A 326 23.15 -4.52 28.77
N LYS A 327 24.02 -5.22 28.02
CA LYS A 327 24.53 -6.54 28.39
C LYS A 327 25.41 -6.48 29.64
N GLU A 328 26.29 -5.48 29.74
CA GLU A 328 27.14 -5.26 30.91
C GLU A 328 26.31 -4.91 32.15
N ALA A 329 25.23 -4.13 32.01
CA ALA A 329 24.29 -3.82 33.09
C ALA A 329 23.52 -5.07 33.58
N VAL A 330 23.07 -5.93 32.66
CA VAL A 330 22.43 -7.22 33.02
C VAL A 330 23.41 -8.12 33.75
N GLN A 331 24.67 -8.22 33.30
CA GLN A 331 25.69 -9.00 33.99
C GLN A 331 25.99 -8.46 35.38
N ARG A 332 26.09 -7.13 35.56
CA ARG A 332 26.26 -6.51 36.88
C ARG A 332 25.09 -6.84 37.82
N ALA A 333 23.86 -6.72 37.33
CA ALA A 333 22.67 -7.07 38.11
C ALA A 333 22.63 -8.56 38.48
N GLU A 334 23.07 -9.47 37.60
CA GLU A 334 23.19 -10.90 37.92
C GLU A 334 24.30 -11.16 38.97
N THR A 335 25.44 -10.47 38.89
CA THR A 335 26.50 -10.60 39.90
C THR A 335 26.08 -10.06 41.25
N GLU A 336 25.34 -8.95 41.30
CA GLU A 336 24.78 -8.40 42.55
C GLU A 336 23.73 -9.33 43.15
N LYS A 337 22.85 -9.93 42.33
CA LYS A 337 21.90 -10.96 42.79
C LYS A 337 22.59 -12.18 43.36
N ARG A 338 23.68 -12.64 42.75
CA ARG A 338 24.49 -13.76 43.28
C ARG A 338 25.18 -13.39 44.59
N ALA A 339 25.76 -12.19 44.69
CA ALA A 339 26.38 -11.71 45.92
C ALA A 339 25.36 -11.56 47.06
N ALA A 340 24.16 -11.07 46.77
CA ALA A 340 23.07 -10.98 47.75
C ALA A 340 22.57 -12.37 48.21
N ALA A 341 22.49 -13.34 47.29
CA ALA A 341 22.14 -14.72 47.62
C ALA A 341 23.21 -15.40 48.49
N GLU A 342 24.50 -15.19 48.18
CA GLU A 342 25.61 -15.70 48.99
C GLU A 342 25.64 -15.04 50.38
N ALA A 343 25.36 -13.73 50.48
CA ALA A 343 25.27 -13.04 51.77
C ALA A 343 24.11 -13.58 52.63
N ALA A 344 22.95 -13.86 52.01
CA ALA A 344 21.82 -14.49 52.70
C ALA A 344 22.16 -15.91 53.18
N GLN A 345 22.84 -16.71 52.36
CA GLN A 345 23.29 -18.05 52.75
C GLN A 345 24.31 -18.04 53.90
N ARG A 346 25.22 -17.05 53.92
CA ARG A 346 26.17 -16.85 55.04
C ARG A 346 25.44 -16.47 56.32
N ALA A 347 24.46 -15.56 56.24
CA ALA A 347 23.66 -15.17 57.40
C ALA A 347 22.82 -16.34 57.96
N ASP A 348 22.27 -17.20 57.09
CA ASP A 348 21.54 -18.39 57.52
C ASP A 348 22.47 -19.47 58.12
N ALA A 349 23.70 -19.59 57.61
CA ALA A 349 24.72 -20.47 58.20
C ALA A 349 25.15 -19.99 59.59
N GLU A 350 25.43 -18.69 59.76
CA GLU A 350 25.77 -18.10 61.07
C GLU A 350 24.62 -18.27 62.08
N ARG A 351 23.36 -18.13 61.65
CA ARG A 351 22.19 -18.38 62.50
C ARG A 351 22.08 -19.84 62.94
N ARG A 352 22.42 -20.79 62.07
CA ARG A 352 22.44 -22.22 62.39
C ARG A 352 23.57 -22.56 63.36
N GLU A 353 24.76 -22.00 63.15
CA GLU A 353 25.89 -22.17 64.08
C GLU A 353 25.58 -21.57 65.45
N ALA A 354 24.97 -20.39 65.51
CA ALA A 354 24.52 -19.77 66.76
C ALA A 354 23.46 -20.63 67.49
N ALA A 355 22.52 -21.22 66.75
CA ALA A 355 21.52 -22.13 67.31
C ALA A 355 22.13 -23.45 67.80
N GLU A 356 23.12 -24.00 67.10
CA GLU A 356 23.87 -25.17 67.55
C GLU A 356 24.72 -24.86 68.78
N ALA A 357 25.39 -23.72 68.83
CA ALA A 357 26.14 -23.26 69.99
C ALA A 357 25.23 -23.08 71.21
N ALA A 358 24.03 -22.52 71.04
CA ALA A 358 23.04 -22.43 72.10
C ALA A 358 22.58 -23.81 72.61
N ARG A 359 22.36 -24.77 71.71
CA ARG A 359 22.02 -26.16 72.08
C ARG A 359 23.17 -26.87 72.79
N ARG A 360 24.41 -26.64 72.37
CA ARG A 360 25.62 -27.17 73.04
C ARG A 360 25.76 -26.56 74.44
N ALA A 361 25.55 -25.26 74.60
CA ALA A 361 25.57 -24.61 75.90
C ALA A 361 24.43 -25.10 76.82
N GLU A 362 23.24 -25.38 76.28
CA GLU A 362 22.14 -25.96 77.06
C GLU A 362 22.42 -27.42 77.44
N ALA A 363 23.04 -28.20 76.55
CA ALA A 363 23.50 -29.56 76.85
C ALA A 363 24.60 -29.57 77.92
N GLU A 364 25.59 -28.68 77.84
CA GLU A 364 26.62 -28.50 78.87
C GLU A 364 26.01 -28.07 80.21
N LYS A 365 25.00 -27.19 80.22
CA LYS A 365 24.27 -26.85 81.45
C LYS A 365 23.55 -28.06 82.04
N ARG A 366 22.91 -28.89 81.22
CA ARG A 366 22.25 -30.13 81.67
C ARG A 366 23.27 -31.15 82.19
N GLU A 367 24.42 -31.27 81.53
CA GLU A 367 25.49 -32.14 81.95
C GLU A 367 26.14 -31.66 83.26
N ALA A 368 26.29 -30.34 83.45
CA ALA A 368 26.75 -29.75 84.70
C ALA A 368 25.76 -29.99 85.86
N VAL A 369 24.45 -29.95 85.60
CA VAL A 369 23.42 -30.31 86.60
C VAL A 369 23.52 -31.80 86.96
N LEU A 370 23.66 -32.69 85.97
CA LEU A 370 23.83 -34.12 86.22
C LEU A 370 25.15 -34.45 86.93
N ARG A 371 26.23 -33.72 86.61
CA ARG A 371 27.52 -33.83 87.32
C ARG A 371 27.42 -33.33 88.76
N ALA A 372 26.68 -32.24 89.02
CA ALA A 372 26.44 -31.78 90.40
C ALA A 372 25.58 -32.77 91.21
N GLU A 373 24.62 -33.45 90.57
CA GLU A 373 23.86 -34.53 91.21
C GLU A 373 24.70 -35.80 91.43
N ALA A 374 25.60 -36.11 90.49
CA ALA A 374 26.57 -37.20 90.62
C ALA A 374 27.61 -36.91 91.70
N GLU A 375 28.13 -35.67 91.80
CA GLU A 375 29.04 -35.22 92.86
C GLU A 375 28.36 -35.22 94.23
N LYS A 376 27.05 -34.91 94.32
CA LYS A 376 26.29 -35.10 95.58
C LYS A 376 26.19 -36.57 95.97
N ARG A 377 26.07 -37.49 95.00
CA ARG A 377 26.04 -38.95 95.25
C ARG A 377 27.44 -39.50 95.57
N GLU A 378 28.47 -38.98 94.91
CA GLU A 378 29.87 -39.31 95.21
C GLU A 378 30.33 -38.72 96.54
N ALA A 379 29.84 -37.55 96.98
CA ALA A 379 30.13 -37.01 98.30
C ALA A 379 29.57 -37.91 99.43
N VAL A 380 28.42 -38.56 99.19
CA VAL A 380 27.88 -39.58 100.11
C VAL A 380 28.75 -40.84 100.12
N LEU A 381 29.32 -41.25 98.98
CA LEU A 381 30.25 -42.39 98.88
C LEU A 381 31.68 -42.05 99.35
N ARG A 382 32.11 -40.79 99.26
CA ARG A 382 33.39 -40.27 99.77
C ARG A 382 33.40 -40.20 101.29
N ALA A 383 32.29 -39.85 101.93
CA ALA A 383 32.15 -40.00 103.38
C ALA A 383 32.29 -41.47 103.86
N GLU A 384 31.96 -42.45 103.01
CA GLU A 384 32.15 -43.88 103.28
C GLU A 384 33.57 -44.39 102.95
N THR A 385 34.26 -43.78 101.99
CA THR A 385 35.62 -44.17 101.55
C THR A 385 36.74 -43.40 102.26
N GLU A 386 36.53 -42.19 102.76
CA GLU A 386 37.46 -41.48 103.66
C GLU A 386 37.62 -42.20 105.01
N LYS A 387 36.62 -42.98 105.43
CA LYS A 387 36.75 -43.97 106.52
C LYS A 387 37.68 -45.15 106.18
N ARG A 388 37.97 -45.40 104.90
CA ARG A 388 38.85 -46.49 104.42
C ARG A 388 40.24 -46.00 104.01
N GLU A 389 40.37 -44.81 103.43
CA GLU A 389 41.65 -44.27 102.94
C GLU A 389 42.54 -43.68 104.04
N ALA A 390 41.96 -43.30 105.19
CA ALA A 390 42.73 -43.02 106.42
C ALA A 390 43.58 -44.23 106.89
N ALA A 391 43.28 -45.45 106.41
CA ALA A 391 44.08 -46.64 106.66
C ALA A 391 45.20 -46.90 105.62
N GLU A 392 45.18 -46.23 104.46
CA GLU A 392 46.10 -46.48 103.34
C GLU A 392 47.14 -45.37 103.12
N ALA A 393 46.85 -44.14 103.57
CA ALA A 393 47.77 -43.00 103.58
C ALA A 393 49.04 -43.22 104.45
N ALA A 394 49.05 -44.24 105.31
CA ALA A 394 50.24 -44.64 106.07
C ALA A 394 51.29 -45.40 105.23
N ARG A 395 50.98 -45.88 104.01
CA ARG A 395 51.87 -46.79 103.26
C ARG A 395 52.60 -46.19 102.06
N ARG A 396 52.26 -44.99 101.57
CA ARG A 396 52.85 -44.43 100.33
C ARG A 396 53.82 -43.26 100.52
N ALA A 397 54.01 -42.81 101.76
CA ALA A 397 55.06 -41.85 102.11
C ALA A 397 56.51 -42.39 101.89
N GLU A 398 56.67 -43.66 101.51
CA GLU A 398 57.98 -44.28 101.22
C GLU A 398 58.43 -44.23 99.74
N ALA A 399 57.60 -43.78 98.78
CA ALA A 399 57.95 -43.84 97.35
C ALA A 399 58.57 -42.56 96.76
N GLU A 400 58.67 -41.48 97.54
CA GLU A 400 59.03 -40.12 97.09
C GLU A 400 60.56 -39.85 96.91
N LYS A 401 61.42 -40.88 96.79
CA LYS A 401 62.89 -40.69 96.82
C LYS A 401 63.68 -40.98 95.53
N HIS A 402 63.07 -41.24 94.37
CA HIS A 402 63.83 -41.79 93.22
C HIS A 402 63.85 -41.07 91.85
N GLU A 403 63.17 -39.94 91.62
CA GLU A 403 63.13 -39.37 90.25
C GLU A 403 63.63 -37.92 90.12
N ALA A 404 64.58 -37.55 90.99
CA ALA A 404 65.34 -36.30 90.90
C ALA A 404 66.54 -36.35 89.92
N VAL A 405 66.70 -37.42 89.12
CA VAL A 405 67.93 -37.68 88.33
C VAL A 405 67.79 -37.41 86.82
N LEU A 406 66.58 -37.25 86.26
CA LEU A 406 66.39 -37.14 84.79
C LEU A 406 66.36 -35.71 84.20
N ARG A 407 66.57 -34.66 85.01
CA ARG A 407 66.51 -33.25 84.56
C ARG A 407 67.81 -32.69 83.92
N ALA A 408 68.82 -33.51 83.64
CA ALA A 408 70.16 -33.03 83.23
C ALA A 408 70.48 -33.09 81.71
N GLU A 409 69.62 -33.63 80.84
CA GLU A 409 69.99 -33.89 79.42
C GLU A 409 69.32 -33.00 78.35
N ALA A 410 68.48 -32.02 78.73
CA ALA A 410 67.76 -31.20 77.75
C ALA A 410 68.52 -29.93 77.26
N GLU A 411 69.58 -29.49 77.95
CA GLU A 411 70.26 -28.21 77.67
C GLU A 411 71.24 -28.21 76.47
N LYS A 412 71.37 -29.30 75.69
CA LYS A 412 72.38 -29.39 74.60
C LYS A 412 71.87 -29.12 73.18
N ARG A 413 70.62 -28.68 72.95
CA ARG A 413 70.06 -28.48 71.60
C ARG A 413 69.97 -27.04 71.08
N GLU A 414 70.25 -26.02 71.90
CA GLU A 414 70.16 -24.59 71.48
C GLU A 414 71.38 -24.08 70.67
N ALA A 415 72.47 -24.83 70.56
CA ALA A 415 73.69 -24.34 69.90
C ALA A 415 73.73 -24.48 68.36
N ALA A 416 72.70 -25.06 67.71
CA ALA A 416 72.74 -25.39 66.28
C ALA A 416 72.10 -24.33 65.35
N GLU A 417 71.38 -23.34 65.88
CA GLU A 417 70.57 -22.41 65.07
C GLU A 417 71.28 -21.10 64.67
N ALA A 418 72.43 -20.77 65.27
CA ALA A 418 73.12 -19.50 65.01
C ALA A 418 73.99 -19.48 63.74
N ALA A 419 74.33 -20.63 63.15
CA ALA A 419 75.34 -20.70 62.07
C ALA A 419 74.81 -20.35 60.66
N ARG A 420 73.49 -20.39 60.41
CA ARG A 420 72.94 -20.28 59.04
C ARG A 420 72.61 -18.85 58.56
N ARG A 421 72.72 -17.83 59.41
CA ARG A 421 72.38 -16.43 59.04
C ARG A 421 73.57 -15.58 58.56
N ALA A 422 74.80 -16.06 58.67
CA ALA A 422 76.00 -15.27 58.34
C ALA A 422 76.48 -15.39 56.87
N GLU A 423 75.89 -16.28 56.05
CA GLU A 423 76.43 -16.64 54.73
C GLU A 423 75.72 -15.97 53.53
N ALA A 424 74.60 -15.26 53.75
CA ALA A 424 73.81 -14.64 52.68
C ALA A 424 74.26 -13.21 52.29
N GLU A 425 74.90 -12.45 53.19
CA GLU A 425 75.17 -11.02 52.96
C GLU A 425 76.49 -10.72 52.20
N LYS A 426 77.38 -11.70 52.00
CA LYS A 426 78.72 -11.45 51.45
C LYS A 426 78.89 -11.63 49.93
N ARG A 427 77.82 -11.97 49.18
CA ARG A 427 77.91 -12.26 47.73
C ARG A 427 77.44 -11.14 46.79
N GLU A 428 76.83 -10.06 47.28
CA GLU A 428 76.35 -8.96 46.43
C GLU A 428 77.40 -7.85 46.17
N ALA A 429 78.47 -7.76 46.98
CA ALA A 429 79.46 -6.69 46.86
C ALA A 429 80.60 -6.95 45.86
N VAL A 430 80.77 -8.19 45.37
CA VAL A 430 81.96 -8.59 44.59
C VAL A 430 81.77 -8.45 43.06
N LEU A 431 80.54 -8.48 42.55
CA LEU A 431 80.29 -8.41 41.10
C LEU A 431 80.27 -6.99 40.50
N ARG A 432 80.26 -5.93 41.32
CA ARG A 432 80.33 -4.53 40.82
C ARG A 432 81.77 -4.02 40.63
N ALA A 433 82.76 -4.63 41.28
CA ALA A 433 84.15 -4.15 41.26
C ALA A 433 85.01 -4.72 40.11
N GLU A 434 84.57 -5.79 39.44
CA GLU A 434 85.31 -6.45 38.35
C GLU A 434 84.92 -5.97 36.94
N ALA A 435 83.87 -5.14 36.80
CA ALA A 435 83.52 -4.47 35.55
C ALA A 435 84.34 -3.19 35.29
N GLU A 436 84.65 -2.40 36.32
CA GLU A 436 85.34 -1.10 36.15
C GLU A 436 86.86 -1.21 35.92
N LYS A 437 87.49 -2.36 36.21
CA LYS A 437 88.95 -2.54 36.05
C LYS A 437 89.40 -3.12 34.71
N ARG A 438 88.48 -3.55 33.85
CA ARG A 438 88.79 -3.96 32.45
C ARG A 438 88.67 -2.82 31.45
N GLU A 439 87.95 -1.75 31.78
CA GLU A 439 87.92 -0.51 30.99
C GLU A 439 89.22 0.32 31.11
N ALA A 440 89.96 0.22 32.22
CA ALA A 440 91.17 1.01 32.46
C ALA A 440 92.47 0.44 31.83
N ALA A 441 92.51 -0.85 31.45
CA ALA A 441 93.70 -1.49 30.88
C ALA A 441 93.70 -1.59 29.34
N GLU A 442 92.52 -1.50 28.71
CA GLU A 442 92.42 -1.20 27.26
C GLU A 442 92.73 0.27 26.95
N ALA A 443 92.59 1.18 27.94
CA ALA A 443 92.88 2.60 27.78
C ALA A 443 94.39 2.92 27.62
N ALA A 444 95.28 2.15 28.27
CA ALA A 444 96.72 2.45 28.26
C ALA A 444 97.46 1.91 27.01
N ARG A 445 96.96 0.86 26.35
CA ARG A 445 97.54 0.35 25.09
C ARG A 445 97.01 1.06 23.83
N ARG A 446 95.91 1.81 23.96
CA ARG A 446 95.46 2.80 22.97
C ARG A 446 96.39 4.04 22.97
N ALA A 447 96.95 4.42 24.12
CA ALA A 447 97.79 5.63 24.28
C ALA A 447 99.20 5.58 23.65
N GLU A 448 99.73 4.40 23.32
CA GLU A 448 101.07 4.24 22.72
C GLU A 448 101.04 3.90 21.22
N ALA A 449 99.89 3.42 20.71
CA ALA A 449 99.57 3.43 19.27
C ALA A 449 99.19 4.86 18.80
N GLU A 450 98.56 5.66 19.66
CA GLU A 450 98.23 7.08 19.45
C GLU A 450 99.47 7.97 19.17
N LYS A 451 100.67 7.63 19.68
CA LYS A 451 101.87 8.46 19.46
C LYS A 451 102.55 8.24 18.11
N ARG A 452 102.24 7.17 17.37
CA ARG A 452 102.71 6.96 15.97
C ARG A 452 101.62 7.28 14.94
N GLU A 453 100.35 7.20 15.31
CA GLU A 453 99.27 7.89 14.58
C GLU A 453 99.41 9.43 14.66
N ALA A 454 99.94 10.00 15.74
CA ALA A 454 100.15 11.46 15.88
C ALA A 454 101.11 12.09 14.85
N ALA A 455 102.02 11.33 14.25
CA ALA A 455 102.96 11.83 13.23
C ALA A 455 102.39 11.77 11.79
N GLU A 456 101.52 10.79 11.49
CA GLU A 456 100.71 10.79 10.26
C GLU A 456 99.47 11.69 10.38
N ALA A 457 98.95 11.91 11.60
CA ALA A 457 97.91 12.89 11.92
C ALA A 457 98.40 14.33 11.73
N ALA A 458 99.67 14.64 11.94
CA ALA A 458 100.19 15.98 11.67
C ALA A 458 100.16 16.35 10.17
N ARG A 459 100.34 15.37 9.27
CA ARG A 459 100.25 15.59 7.81
C ARG A 459 98.83 15.51 7.26
N ARG A 460 97.94 14.74 7.90
CA ARG A 460 96.49 14.81 7.66
C ARG A 460 95.88 16.11 8.20
N ALA A 461 96.38 16.64 9.31
CA ALA A 461 95.95 17.92 9.89
C ALA A 461 96.29 19.14 9.03
N GLU A 462 97.32 19.08 8.18
CA GLU A 462 97.65 20.17 7.25
C GLU A 462 96.79 20.13 5.96
N ALA A 463 96.31 18.94 5.56
CA ALA A 463 95.30 18.75 4.51
C ALA A 463 93.87 19.06 5.01
N GLU A 464 93.52 18.60 6.22
CA GLU A 464 92.27 18.94 6.92
C GLU A 464 92.19 20.42 7.25
N LYS A 465 93.28 21.14 7.51
CA LYS A 465 93.21 22.61 7.71
C LYS A 465 92.80 23.36 6.44
N ARG A 466 93.04 22.80 5.24
CA ARG A 466 92.61 23.40 3.96
C ARG A 466 91.17 23.00 3.60
N GLU A 467 90.78 21.75 3.84
CA GLU A 467 89.39 21.32 3.74
C GLU A 467 88.49 21.94 4.83
N ALA A 468 88.99 22.16 6.04
CA ALA A 468 88.27 22.84 7.13
C ALA A 468 88.12 24.34 6.86
N ALA A 469 89.02 24.98 6.09
CA ALA A 469 88.87 26.37 5.67
C ALA A 469 87.83 26.51 4.54
N GLU A 470 87.76 25.56 3.60
CA GLU A 470 86.69 25.51 2.59
C GLU A 470 85.34 25.04 3.17
N ALA A 471 85.36 24.08 4.11
CA ALA A 471 84.19 23.65 4.85
C ALA A 471 83.70 24.71 5.83
N ALA A 472 84.57 25.53 6.42
CA ALA A 472 84.15 26.68 7.24
C ALA A 472 83.48 27.76 6.37
N ARG A 473 83.96 28.01 5.14
CA ARG A 473 83.31 28.95 4.20
C ARG A 473 81.99 28.42 3.64
N ARG A 474 81.89 27.12 3.35
CA ARG A 474 80.63 26.45 2.98
C ARG A 474 79.65 26.38 4.16
N ALA A 475 80.13 26.13 5.37
CA ALA A 475 79.32 26.15 6.58
C ALA A 475 78.90 27.57 6.97
N GLU A 476 79.68 28.62 6.67
CA GLU A 476 79.26 30.01 6.89
C GLU A 476 78.23 30.45 5.83
N ALA A 477 78.34 29.98 4.59
CA ALA A 477 77.34 30.17 3.54
C ALA A 477 76.04 29.40 3.85
N GLU A 478 76.13 28.13 4.23
CA GLU A 478 75.00 27.32 4.69
C GLU A 478 74.40 27.87 5.99
N LYS A 479 75.18 28.45 6.91
CA LYS A 479 74.64 29.12 8.10
C LYS A 479 73.88 30.39 7.75
N ARG A 480 74.26 31.12 6.69
CA ARG A 480 73.53 32.31 6.22
C ARG A 480 72.26 31.92 5.47
N GLU A 481 72.31 30.91 4.60
CA GLU A 481 71.12 30.36 3.95
C GLU A 481 70.18 29.68 4.96
N ALA A 482 70.71 28.95 5.95
CA ALA A 482 69.92 28.37 7.03
C ALA A 482 69.38 29.44 7.98
N ALA A 483 70.06 30.56 8.20
CA ALA A 483 69.54 31.68 8.98
C ALA A 483 68.44 32.45 8.21
N GLU A 484 68.58 32.63 6.89
CA GLU A 484 67.52 33.22 6.05
C GLU A 484 66.32 32.27 5.90
N ALA A 485 66.56 30.97 5.73
CA ALA A 485 65.52 29.95 5.73
C ALA A 485 64.85 29.83 7.11
N ALA A 486 65.59 29.95 8.21
CA ALA A 486 65.03 29.98 9.55
C ALA A 486 64.19 31.23 9.80
N ARG A 487 64.59 32.40 9.28
CA ARG A 487 63.78 33.63 9.38
C ARG A 487 62.50 33.53 8.55
N ARG A 488 62.56 32.99 7.34
CA ARG A 488 61.36 32.73 6.52
C ARG A 488 60.46 31.68 7.14
N ALA A 489 61.04 30.64 7.74
CA ALA A 489 60.28 29.64 8.49
C ALA A 489 59.68 30.22 9.78
N GLU A 490 60.35 31.16 10.46
CA GLU A 490 59.78 31.87 11.62
C GLU A 490 58.66 32.84 11.22
N GLU A 491 58.77 33.55 10.10
CA GLU A 491 57.68 34.39 9.56
C GLU A 491 56.49 33.53 9.10
N GLU A 492 56.73 32.45 8.37
CA GLU A 492 55.66 31.50 7.98
C GLU A 492 55.04 30.82 9.20
N LYS A 493 55.83 30.52 10.24
CA LYS A 493 55.33 29.97 11.49
C LYS A 493 54.51 31.00 12.27
N ARG A 494 54.91 32.28 12.30
CA ARG A 494 54.10 33.36 12.90
C ARG A 494 52.80 33.58 12.15
N GLU A 495 52.83 33.59 10.82
CA GLU A 495 51.61 33.68 10.02
C GLU A 495 50.71 32.44 10.20
N ALA A 496 51.29 31.26 10.32
CA ALA A 496 50.56 30.02 10.60
C ALA A 496 49.98 30.03 12.03
N GLU A 497 50.71 30.55 13.00
CA GLU A 497 50.24 30.74 14.39
C GLU A 497 49.12 31.78 14.46
N GLU A 498 49.22 32.91 13.74
CA GLU A 498 48.13 33.90 13.66
C GLU A 498 46.89 33.34 12.93
N ARG A 499 47.07 32.56 11.85
CA ARG A 499 45.95 31.87 11.18
C ARG A 499 45.35 30.79 12.06
N ALA A 500 46.16 30.07 12.83
CA ALA A 500 45.70 29.09 13.81
C ALA A 500 44.98 29.76 14.99
N GLN A 501 45.43 30.92 15.46
CA GLN A 501 44.76 31.70 16.49
C GLN A 501 43.42 32.24 16.01
N ARG A 502 43.34 32.80 14.79
CA ARG A 502 42.06 33.22 14.19
C ARG A 502 41.12 32.05 13.94
N GLY A 503 41.66 30.92 13.50
CA GLY A 503 40.91 29.66 13.38
C GLY A 503 40.38 29.18 14.72
N ALA A 504 41.20 29.21 15.77
CA ALA A 504 40.82 28.82 17.12
C ALA A 504 39.82 29.80 17.76
N GLU A 505 39.91 31.10 17.49
CA GLU A 505 38.94 32.11 17.94
C GLU A 505 37.59 31.94 17.24
N GLU A 506 37.58 31.72 15.92
CA GLU A 506 36.36 31.40 15.18
C GLU A 506 35.75 30.06 15.64
N GLU A 507 36.59 29.06 15.92
CA GLU A 507 36.16 27.77 16.43
C GLU A 507 35.64 27.88 17.87
N ALA A 508 36.25 28.71 18.71
CA ALA A 508 35.76 29.02 20.06
C ALA A 508 34.43 29.78 20.04
N LEU A 509 34.23 30.71 19.10
CA LEU A 509 32.95 31.40 18.90
C LEU A 509 31.87 30.44 18.40
N ARG A 510 32.21 29.53 17.48
CA ARG A 510 31.30 28.47 17.02
C ARG A 510 30.99 27.46 18.13
N ALA A 511 31.97 27.12 18.96
CA ALA A 511 31.80 26.25 20.12
C ALA A 511 30.87 26.90 21.15
N ARG A 512 31.05 28.19 21.48
CA ARG A 512 30.14 28.93 22.37
C ARG A 512 28.73 29.04 21.81
N ALA A 513 28.58 29.32 20.51
CA ALA A 513 27.26 29.34 19.86
C ALA A 513 26.62 27.94 19.81
N ALA A 514 27.42 26.88 19.71
CA ALA A 514 26.95 25.50 19.80
C ALA A 514 26.58 25.10 21.24
N GLU A 515 27.32 25.56 22.24
CA GLU A 515 27.01 25.39 23.67
C GLU A 515 25.72 26.11 24.06
N GLU A 516 25.50 27.34 23.57
CA GLU A 516 24.28 28.11 23.80
C GLU A 516 23.06 27.46 23.12
N LYS A 517 23.25 26.95 21.89
CA LYS A 517 22.23 26.12 21.23
C LYS A 517 21.96 24.83 21.99
N ALA A 518 23.00 24.11 22.41
CA ALA A 518 22.84 22.89 23.21
C ALA A 518 22.16 23.16 24.56
N ALA A 519 22.43 24.29 25.20
CA ALA A 519 21.77 24.72 26.43
C ALA A 519 20.28 25.02 26.19
N SER A 520 19.95 25.78 25.13
CA SER A 520 18.55 26.05 24.77
C SER A 520 17.78 24.80 24.35
N GLU A 521 18.44 23.86 23.66
CA GLU A 521 17.88 22.55 23.33
C GLU A 521 17.70 21.67 24.57
N ALA A 522 18.64 21.72 25.53
CA ALA A 522 18.51 21.01 26.81
C ALA A 522 17.36 21.57 27.65
N ASP A 523 17.18 22.89 27.69
CA ASP A 523 16.05 23.52 28.37
C ASP A 523 14.72 23.21 27.68
N ALA A 524 14.69 23.19 26.34
CA ALA A 524 13.51 22.75 25.58
C ALA A 524 13.18 21.28 25.86
N ARG A 525 14.19 20.39 25.91
CA ARG A 525 14.01 18.98 26.28
C ARG A 525 13.48 18.83 27.69
N ARG A 526 14.02 19.55 28.67
CA ARG A 526 13.52 19.54 30.05
C ARG A 526 12.06 19.97 30.12
N ARG A 527 11.66 21.03 29.41
CA ARG A 527 10.25 21.45 29.34
C ARG A 527 9.35 20.37 28.76
N LEU A 528 9.77 19.73 27.67
CA LEU A 528 9.05 18.63 27.05
C LEU A 528 8.98 17.40 27.97
N GLU A 529 10.05 17.06 28.69
CA GLU A 529 10.06 15.99 29.69
C GLU A 529 9.08 16.29 30.83
N THR A 530 9.04 17.53 31.30
CA THR A 530 8.11 17.95 32.36
C THR A 530 6.66 17.88 31.88
N GLU A 531 6.40 18.27 30.63
CA GLU A 531 5.08 18.18 30.00
C GLU A 531 4.66 16.73 29.75
N LEU A 532 5.60 15.86 29.35
CA LEU A 532 5.37 14.42 29.22
C LEU A 532 5.08 13.75 30.56
N GLU A 533 5.79 14.12 31.63
CA GLU A 533 5.51 13.63 32.98
C GLU A 533 4.12 14.07 33.46
N ARG A 534 3.73 15.32 33.18
CA ARG A 534 2.38 15.81 33.46
C ARG A 534 1.31 15.02 32.69
N LEU A 535 1.51 14.80 31.39
CA LEU A 535 0.57 14.04 30.55
C LEU A 535 0.47 12.57 30.97
N ARG A 536 1.60 11.95 31.38
CA ARG A 536 1.60 10.61 31.96
C ARG A 536 0.84 10.55 33.28
N GLY A 537 1.00 11.55 34.14
CA GLY A 537 0.21 11.68 35.37
C GLY A 537 -1.28 11.78 35.08
N GLN A 538 -1.69 12.58 34.10
CA GLN A 538 -3.10 12.69 33.68
C GLN A 538 -3.64 11.37 33.13
N LEU A 539 -2.87 10.66 32.30
CA LEU A 539 -3.25 9.35 31.78
C LEU A 539 -3.38 8.30 32.89
N ASP A 540 -2.49 8.32 33.89
CA ASP A 540 -2.57 7.40 35.02
C ASP A 540 -3.76 7.70 35.93
N GLU A 541 -4.12 8.98 36.12
CA GLU A 541 -5.32 9.40 36.84
C GLU A 541 -6.60 8.99 36.09
N GLU A 542 -6.67 9.22 34.78
CA GLU A 542 -7.79 8.78 33.95
C GLU A 542 -7.93 7.26 33.93
N ARG A 543 -6.81 6.53 33.87
CA ARG A 543 -6.79 5.08 33.93
C ARG A 543 -7.30 4.59 35.29
N ARG A 544 -6.86 5.16 36.40
CA ARG A 544 -7.37 4.81 37.75
C ARG A 544 -8.87 5.13 37.88
N ALA A 545 -9.32 6.25 37.32
CA ALA A 545 -10.75 6.59 37.28
C ALA A 545 -11.55 5.64 36.38
N ALA A 546 -10.98 5.13 35.30
CA ALA A 546 -11.58 4.10 34.46
C ALA A 546 -11.64 2.75 35.18
N GLU A 547 -10.56 2.33 35.82
CA GLU A 547 -10.49 1.11 36.65
C GLU A 547 -11.53 1.15 37.78
N HIS A 548 -11.68 2.29 38.47
CA HIS A 548 -12.72 2.47 39.49
C HIS A 548 -14.15 2.41 38.92
N ARG A 549 -14.38 2.93 37.71
CA ARG A 549 -15.68 2.82 37.02
C ARG A 549 -15.99 1.38 36.58
N ILE A 550 -14.98 0.64 36.14
CA ILE A 550 -15.13 -0.78 35.79
C ILE A 550 -15.43 -1.59 37.05
N GLN A 551 -14.70 -1.33 38.14
CA GLN A 551 -14.92 -2.00 39.41
C GLN A 551 -16.34 -1.74 39.95
N SER A 552 -16.84 -0.50 39.87
CA SER A 552 -18.21 -0.20 40.31
C SER A 552 -19.29 -0.84 39.44
N VAL A 553 -19.05 -1.01 38.14
CA VAL A 553 -19.94 -1.76 37.24
C VAL A 553 -19.92 -3.26 37.56
N LEU A 554 -18.75 -3.83 37.83
CA LEU A 554 -18.63 -5.24 38.22
C LEU A 554 -19.29 -5.54 39.56
N GLU A 555 -19.15 -4.65 40.55
CA GLU A 555 -19.84 -4.77 41.85
C GLU A 555 -21.35 -4.70 41.70
N ARG A 556 -21.84 -3.83 40.80
CA ARG A 556 -23.28 -3.71 40.51
C ARG A 556 -23.81 -4.94 39.78
N ALA A 557 -23.05 -5.48 38.82
CA ALA A 557 -23.39 -6.71 38.11
C ALA A 557 -23.40 -7.93 39.06
N ALA A 558 -22.43 -8.02 39.98
CA ALA A 558 -22.39 -9.07 40.99
C ALA A 558 -23.58 -8.98 41.97
N ALA A 559 -23.98 -7.77 42.36
CA ALA A 559 -25.17 -7.56 43.20
C ALA A 559 -26.47 -7.93 42.47
N GLU A 560 -26.57 -7.63 41.18
CA GLU A 560 -27.71 -8.05 40.34
C GLU A 560 -27.78 -9.57 40.16
N GLU A 561 -26.63 -10.24 40.01
CA GLU A 561 -26.54 -11.70 39.94
C GLU A 561 -26.95 -12.35 41.27
N GLN A 562 -26.50 -11.82 42.40
CA GLN A 562 -26.90 -12.28 43.73
C GLN A 562 -28.41 -12.11 43.96
N ALA A 563 -28.99 -10.98 43.57
CA ALA A 563 -30.43 -10.76 43.67
C ALA A 563 -31.22 -11.72 42.76
N ALA A 564 -30.71 -12.03 41.56
CA ALA A 564 -31.33 -13.01 40.67
C ALA A 564 -31.25 -14.44 41.23
N GLU A 565 -30.15 -14.80 41.91
CA GLU A 565 -30.03 -16.09 42.60
C GLU A 565 -30.99 -16.21 43.78
N GLU A 566 -31.16 -15.15 44.57
CA GLU A 566 -32.15 -15.14 45.66
C GLU A 566 -33.58 -15.28 45.14
N LEU A 567 -33.93 -14.58 44.05
CA LEU A 567 -35.24 -14.71 43.40
C LEU A 567 -35.47 -16.13 42.86
N ARG A 568 -34.44 -16.77 42.28
CA ARG A 568 -34.54 -18.17 41.85
C ARG A 568 -34.73 -19.13 43.02
N ARG A 569 -34.03 -18.93 44.14
CA ARG A 569 -34.24 -19.73 45.35
C ARG A 569 -35.65 -19.61 45.90
N ILE A 570 -36.18 -18.38 45.94
CA ILE A 570 -37.57 -18.14 46.37
C ILE A 570 -38.54 -18.86 45.43
N ALA A 571 -38.36 -18.76 44.12
CA ALA A 571 -39.21 -19.44 43.14
C ALA A 571 -39.12 -20.98 43.24
N ASP A 572 -37.92 -21.53 43.48
CA ASP A 572 -37.72 -22.97 43.67
C ASP A 572 -38.38 -23.47 44.98
N GLU A 573 -38.35 -22.68 46.05
CA GLU A 573 -39.03 -22.98 47.30
C GLU A 573 -40.57 -22.93 47.15
N GLU A 574 -41.09 -21.95 46.40
CA GLU A 574 -42.52 -21.87 46.08
C GLU A 574 -42.96 -23.06 45.22
N ALA A 575 -42.21 -23.40 44.17
CA ALA A 575 -42.50 -24.55 43.32
C ALA A 575 -42.48 -25.89 44.09
N ARG A 576 -41.59 -26.04 45.07
CA ARG A 576 -41.57 -27.22 45.97
C ARG A 576 -42.82 -27.28 46.85
N ARG A 577 -43.26 -26.15 47.41
CA ARG A 577 -44.49 -26.10 48.22
C ARG A 577 -45.72 -26.44 47.39
N GLU A 578 -45.81 -25.93 46.17
CA GLU A 578 -46.91 -26.26 45.25
C GLU A 578 -46.92 -27.75 44.87
N ALA A 579 -45.73 -28.34 44.67
CA ALA A 579 -45.61 -29.77 44.39
C ALA A 579 -46.04 -30.64 45.59
N GLU A 580 -45.64 -30.28 46.80
CA GLU A 580 -46.06 -30.96 48.04
C GLU A 580 -47.57 -30.84 48.28
N GLU A 581 -48.17 -29.68 48.02
CA GLU A 581 -49.62 -29.51 48.09
C GLU A 581 -50.37 -30.32 47.02
N ALA A 582 -49.80 -30.41 45.81
CA ALA A 582 -50.38 -31.22 44.74
C ALA A 582 -50.31 -32.73 45.06
N GLU A 583 -49.22 -33.20 45.69
CA GLU A 583 -49.16 -34.58 46.18
C GLU A 583 -50.20 -34.86 47.25
N ARG A 584 -50.36 -33.97 48.24
CA ARG A 584 -51.42 -34.12 49.27
C ARG A 584 -52.81 -34.20 48.67
N ARG A 585 -53.12 -33.35 47.68
CA ARG A 585 -54.42 -33.41 46.97
C ARG A 585 -54.61 -34.73 46.24
N ARG A 586 -53.56 -35.28 45.61
CA ARG A 586 -53.62 -36.59 44.95
C ARG A 586 -53.82 -37.72 45.95
N GLU A 587 -53.18 -37.67 47.11
CA GLU A 587 -53.37 -38.66 48.18
C GLU A 587 -54.80 -38.63 48.73
N GLU A 588 -55.35 -37.43 48.96
CA GLU A 588 -56.74 -37.25 49.37
C GLU A 588 -57.74 -37.75 48.29
N GLU A 589 -57.46 -37.47 47.01
CA GLU A 589 -58.26 -37.99 45.89
C GLU A 589 -58.20 -39.52 45.81
N GLU A 590 -57.01 -40.12 45.98
CA GLU A 590 -56.87 -41.58 46.02
C GLU A 590 -57.62 -42.20 47.19
N GLU A 591 -57.58 -41.59 48.37
CA GLU A 591 -58.30 -42.09 49.55
C GLU A 591 -59.82 -41.99 49.34
N ASN A 592 -60.30 -40.89 48.76
CA ASN A 592 -61.70 -40.74 48.36
C ASN A 592 -62.11 -41.79 47.32
N LEU A 593 -61.25 -42.08 46.34
CA LEU A 593 -61.50 -43.12 45.34
C LEU A 593 -61.60 -44.51 45.98
N ARG A 594 -60.73 -44.81 46.96
CA ARG A 594 -60.76 -46.08 47.71
C ARG A 594 -62.06 -46.23 48.48
N ARG A 595 -62.50 -45.17 49.17
CA ARG A 595 -63.79 -45.15 49.89
C ARG A 595 -64.97 -45.35 48.94
N ALA A 596 -64.96 -44.71 47.77
CA ALA A 596 -66.00 -44.88 46.75
C ALA A 596 -66.05 -46.32 46.19
N ILE A 597 -64.90 -46.92 45.93
CA ILE A 597 -64.81 -48.33 45.49
C ILE A 597 -65.34 -49.28 46.56
N GLU A 598 -65.03 -49.02 47.83
CA GLU A 598 -65.51 -49.85 48.94
C GLU A 598 -67.03 -49.74 49.12
N SER A 599 -67.59 -48.53 49.03
CA SER A 599 -69.05 -48.31 49.01
C SER A 599 -69.72 -49.04 47.85
N ALA A 600 -69.18 -48.91 46.63
CA ALA A 600 -69.72 -49.59 45.45
C ALA A 600 -69.66 -51.12 45.55
N ARG A 601 -68.62 -51.67 46.21
CA ARG A 601 -68.53 -53.11 46.50
C ARG A 601 -69.60 -53.55 47.49
N GLN A 602 -69.83 -52.77 48.55
CA GLN A 602 -70.89 -53.06 49.52
C GLN A 602 -72.27 -53.03 48.85
N GLU A 603 -72.55 -52.03 48.00
CA GLU A 603 -73.80 -51.96 47.22
C GLU A 603 -73.96 -53.17 46.30
N MET A 604 -72.92 -53.53 45.55
CA MET A 604 -72.94 -54.73 44.69
C MET A 604 -73.16 -56.02 45.49
N GLU A 605 -72.62 -56.13 46.70
CA GLU A 605 -72.85 -57.28 47.56
C GLU A 605 -74.29 -57.33 48.07
N THR A 606 -74.89 -56.18 48.41
CA THR A 606 -76.33 -56.12 48.76
C THR A 606 -77.23 -56.49 47.58
N LEU A 607 -76.88 -56.05 46.37
CA LEU A 607 -77.61 -56.43 45.15
C LEU A 607 -77.47 -57.93 44.87
N ARG A 608 -76.28 -58.51 45.03
CA ARG A 608 -76.07 -59.97 44.91
C ARG A 608 -76.92 -60.76 45.90
N ARG A 609 -76.96 -60.33 47.18
CA ARG A 609 -77.81 -60.99 48.18
C ARG A 609 -79.28 -60.92 47.80
N ARG A 610 -79.76 -59.78 47.30
CA ARG A 610 -81.13 -59.64 46.78
C ARG A 610 -81.38 -60.54 45.58
N THR A 611 -80.46 -60.63 44.62
CA THR A 611 -80.63 -61.52 43.47
C THR A 611 -80.59 -63.00 43.86
N ASP A 612 -79.76 -63.37 44.84
CA ASP A 612 -79.70 -64.74 45.35
C ASP A 612 -80.98 -65.09 46.13
N GLU A 613 -81.54 -64.15 46.89
CA GLU A 613 -82.85 -64.31 47.55
C GLU A 613 -84.00 -64.39 46.53
N GLU A 614 -84.00 -63.57 45.48
CA GLU A 614 -84.96 -63.67 44.38
C GLU A 614 -84.82 -64.99 43.62
N ALA A 615 -83.59 -65.47 43.39
CA ALA A 615 -83.34 -66.76 42.75
C ALA A 615 -83.86 -67.91 43.61
N ARG A 616 -83.65 -67.88 44.93
CA ARG A 616 -84.25 -68.86 45.86
C ARG A 616 -85.77 -68.84 45.81
N ARG A 617 -86.40 -67.66 45.80
CA ARG A 617 -87.86 -67.54 45.66
C ARG A 617 -88.36 -68.09 44.31
N ARG A 618 -87.59 -67.91 43.24
CA ARG A 618 -87.92 -68.49 41.93
C ARG A 618 -87.76 -69.99 41.91
N GLU A 619 -86.71 -70.55 42.51
CA GLU A 619 -86.53 -72.00 42.63
C GLU A 619 -87.63 -72.64 43.49
N GLU A 620 -88.05 -71.98 44.58
CA GLU A 620 -89.19 -72.40 45.39
C GLU A 620 -90.50 -72.38 44.59
N ALA A 621 -90.75 -71.31 43.83
CA ALA A 621 -91.93 -71.20 42.96
C ALA A 621 -91.91 -72.20 41.78
N GLU A 622 -90.73 -72.49 41.21
CA GLU A 622 -90.58 -73.51 40.16
C GLU A 622 -90.75 -74.93 40.70
N ALA A 623 -90.29 -75.20 41.93
CA ALA A 623 -90.55 -76.47 42.60
C ALA A 623 -92.05 -76.67 42.90
N GLU A 624 -92.75 -75.59 43.24
CA GLU A 624 -94.20 -75.59 43.44
C GLU A 624 -94.96 -75.77 42.11
N LEU A 625 -94.53 -75.09 41.04
CA LEU A 625 -95.05 -75.31 39.68
C LEU A 625 -94.80 -76.72 39.16
N ARG A 626 -93.64 -77.34 39.48
CA ARG A 626 -93.36 -78.74 39.13
C ARG A 626 -94.27 -79.71 39.88
N ARG A 627 -94.56 -79.47 41.17
CA ARG A 627 -95.58 -80.24 41.91
C ARG A 627 -96.95 -80.15 41.25
N LEU A 628 -97.37 -78.93 40.88
CA LEU A 628 -98.66 -78.70 40.23
C LEU A 628 -98.71 -79.29 38.82
N ALA A 629 -97.59 -79.32 38.08
CA ALA A 629 -97.49 -79.95 36.76
C ALA A 629 -97.51 -81.49 36.82
N ASP A 630 -96.87 -82.10 37.82
CA ASP A 630 -96.97 -83.54 38.08
C ASP A 630 -98.41 -83.96 38.49
N GLU A 631 -99.16 -83.08 39.17
CA GLU A 631 -100.58 -83.26 39.44
C GLU A 631 -101.46 -83.11 38.18
N ALA A 632 -101.11 -82.20 37.27
CA ALA A 632 -101.84 -81.99 36.01
C ALA A 632 -101.61 -83.10 34.97
N ALA A 633 -100.48 -83.83 35.02
CA ALA A 633 -100.21 -84.98 34.15
C ALA A 633 -101.10 -86.21 34.41
N ARG A 634 -101.98 -86.18 35.42
CA ARG A 634 -102.86 -87.31 35.81
C ARG A 634 -104.28 -87.28 35.24
N GLN A 635 -104.66 -86.34 34.37
CA GLN A 635 -106.03 -86.32 33.82
C GLN A 635 -106.08 -85.99 32.31
N PRO A 636 -106.83 -86.76 31.47
CA PRO A 636 -106.81 -86.59 30.03
C PRO A 636 -107.93 -85.68 29.48
N MET A 637 -107.51 -84.79 28.58
CA MET A 637 -108.13 -84.33 27.31
C MET A 637 -109.56 -83.76 27.26
N ALA A 638 -109.67 -82.49 26.83
CA ALA A 638 -110.44 -82.04 25.66
C ALA A 638 -110.12 -80.56 25.24
N PHE A 639 -110.05 -80.33 23.92
CA PHE A 639 -109.90 -79.09 23.10
C PHE A 639 -111.05 -78.04 23.26
N PRO A 640 -111.17 -76.88 22.53
CA PRO A 640 -110.44 -76.33 21.34
C PRO A 640 -110.14 -74.77 21.30
N PHE A 641 -109.47 -74.33 20.22
CA PHE A 641 -109.21 -72.96 19.63
C PHE A 641 -110.48 -72.14 19.24
N PRO A 642 -110.43 -70.97 18.51
CA PRO A 642 -109.62 -69.71 18.51
C PRO A 642 -110.47 -68.38 18.36
N ASP A 643 -109.85 -67.18 18.34
CA ASP A 643 -110.22 -65.96 17.55
C ASP A 643 -109.14 -64.86 17.81
N GLU A 644 -108.37 -64.28 16.87
CA GLU A 644 -108.61 -63.34 15.74
C GLU A 644 -108.78 -61.83 16.07
N GLY A 645 -108.05 -60.99 15.32
CA GLY A 645 -108.36 -59.56 15.02
C GLY A 645 -107.45 -58.50 15.68
N ALA A 646 -106.31 -58.12 15.07
CA ALA A 646 -106.11 -56.98 14.13
C ALA A 646 -106.15 -55.59 14.79
N GLY A 647 -105.26 -54.60 14.59
CA GLY A 647 -104.16 -54.27 13.67
C GLY A 647 -104.03 -52.73 13.76
N ALA A 648 -102.85 -52.08 13.86
CA ALA A 648 -102.03 -51.67 12.72
C ALA A 648 -100.78 -50.88 13.22
N ALA A 649 -99.59 -51.48 13.00
CA ALA A 649 -98.37 -50.98 12.34
C ALA A 649 -98.23 -49.48 11.92
N PRO A 650 -97.02 -48.99 11.52
CA PRO A 650 -95.62 -49.41 11.83
C PRO A 650 -94.65 -48.19 11.99
N MET A 651 -93.37 -48.25 12.40
CA MET A 651 -92.09 -48.66 11.76
C MET A 651 -91.00 -47.91 12.59
N ALA A 652 -89.76 -48.32 12.81
CA ALA A 652 -88.93 -49.39 12.28
C ALA A 652 -87.91 -49.81 13.35
N GLY A 653 -87.61 -51.10 13.38
CA GLY A 653 -86.59 -51.73 14.22
C GLY A 653 -85.23 -51.93 13.51
N PRO A 654 -84.32 -52.67 14.17
CA PRO A 654 -82.85 -52.67 14.01
C PRO A 654 -82.36 -53.82 13.08
N PRO A 655 -81.11 -54.37 13.10
CA PRO A 655 -80.44 -55.08 14.24
C PRO A 655 -78.89 -54.83 14.31
N LEU A 656 -78.07 -55.05 15.34
CA LEU A 656 -77.90 -56.03 16.44
C LEU A 656 -77.60 -57.48 16.00
N GLU A 657 -76.32 -57.86 16.07
CA GLU A 657 -75.80 -59.22 16.29
C GLU A 657 -74.26 -59.09 16.25
N ASP A 658 -73.43 -59.79 17.02
CA ASP A 658 -73.60 -60.81 18.03
C ASP A 658 -72.23 -60.86 18.74
N LEU A 659 -72.14 -60.71 20.06
CA LEU A 659 -72.09 -61.86 20.95
C LEU A 659 -70.90 -62.78 20.68
N ALA A 660 -69.74 -62.43 21.25
CA ALA A 660 -68.94 -63.42 21.98
C ALA A 660 -67.69 -62.81 22.61
N ARG A 661 -67.63 -62.99 23.93
CA ARG A 661 -66.41 -63.15 24.74
C ARG A 661 -65.69 -61.83 25.03
N ARG A 662 -65.79 -61.34 26.28
CA ARG A 662 -64.91 -61.78 27.38
C ARG A 662 -63.45 -61.72 26.87
N ARG A 663 -62.55 -60.94 27.45
CA ARG A 663 -62.06 -61.12 28.82
C ARG A 663 -60.85 -60.18 29.00
N VAL A 664 -60.63 -59.69 30.23
CA VAL A 664 -59.37 -59.08 30.73
C VAL A 664 -59.16 -57.64 30.20
N ALA A 665 -59.52 -56.62 30.98
CA ALA A 665 -58.71 -56.04 32.07
C ALA A 665 -57.35 -55.51 31.55
N ALA A 666 -56.83 -54.36 31.95
CA ALA A 666 -57.24 -53.25 32.79
C ALA A 666 -56.12 -52.20 32.65
N LEU A 667 -56.35 -51.03 33.23
CA LEU A 667 -55.35 -50.07 33.72
C LEU A 667 -54.74 -49.03 32.75
N ARG A 668 -54.99 -47.78 33.17
CA ARG A 668 -54.14 -46.57 33.16
C ARG A 668 -53.84 -45.88 31.82
N GLY A 669 -54.50 -44.74 31.58
CA GLY A 669 -54.09 -43.45 32.16
C GLY A 669 -52.84 -42.77 31.59
N LEU A 670 -53.10 -41.74 30.76
CA LEU A 670 -52.35 -40.48 30.47
C LEU A 670 -51.09 -40.46 29.56
N ALA A 671 -51.30 -39.94 28.33
CA ALA A 671 -50.47 -39.04 27.44
C ALA A 671 -49.00 -39.39 27.08
N PRO A 672 -48.34 -38.79 26.05
CA PRO A 672 -48.74 -37.87 24.94
C PRO A 672 -48.32 -38.38 23.51
N PRO A 673 -48.49 -37.63 22.39
CA PRO A 673 -48.14 -38.10 21.04
C PRO A 673 -46.72 -37.72 20.57
N ASP A 674 -46.29 -38.37 19.48
CA ASP A 674 -45.10 -38.17 18.63
C ASP A 674 -43.77 -38.84 19.03
N ALA A 675 -43.50 -40.00 18.41
CA ALA A 675 -42.20 -40.37 17.80
C ALA A 675 -42.26 -41.78 17.16
N SER A 676 -41.95 -41.88 15.87
CA SER A 676 -41.62 -43.12 15.15
C SER A 676 -41.06 -42.73 13.79
N ALA A 677 -40.07 -43.34 13.16
CA ALA A 677 -39.00 -44.27 13.52
C ALA A 677 -38.19 -44.41 12.21
N ALA A 678 -36.85 -44.39 12.26
CA ALA A 678 -35.98 -44.93 11.19
C ALA A 678 -36.00 -46.49 11.26
N PRO A 679 -35.49 -47.33 10.31
CA PRO A 679 -34.15 -47.19 9.67
C PRO A 679 -33.89 -47.87 8.27
N ILE A 680 -32.71 -47.56 7.69
CA ILE A 680 -31.75 -48.39 6.90
C ILE A 680 -32.22 -49.30 5.71
N ALA A 681 -31.61 -49.08 4.53
CA ALA A 681 -31.26 -50.10 3.51
C ALA A 681 -30.12 -49.55 2.63
N GLY A 682 -29.06 -50.25 2.18
CA GLY A 682 -28.80 -51.70 2.09
C GLY A 682 -28.67 -52.13 0.61
N TRP A 683 -27.49 -52.57 0.18
CA TRP A 683 -27.03 -52.81 -1.20
C TRP A 683 -27.67 -53.99 -1.99
N ARG A 684 -27.64 -53.90 -3.34
CA ARG A 684 -27.40 -54.91 -4.43
C ARG A 684 -28.10 -54.45 -5.73
N ALA A 685 -27.78 -54.81 -6.98
CA ALA A 685 -26.61 -55.33 -7.72
C ALA A 685 -27.08 -55.52 -9.20
N GLU A 686 -26.32 -54.99 -10.20
CA GLU A 686 -26.13 -55.43 -11.63
C GLU A 686 -27.37 -55.57 -12.59
N PRO A 687 -27.24 -55.64 -13.96
CA PRO A 687 -26.03 -55.79 -14.79
C PRO A 687 -25.90 -54.92 -16.09
N GLY A 688 -24.65 -54.76 -16.57
CA GLY A 688 -24.21 -55.09 -17.94
C GLY A 688 -24.50 -54.19 -19.16
N ALA A 689 -23.46 -53.49 -19.66
CA ALA A 689 -23.06 -53.25 -21.08
C ALA A 689 -22.16 -51.99 -21.12
N GLY A 690 -20.97 -51.91 -21.73
CA GLY A 690 -20.12 -52.82 -22.49
C GLY A 690 -18.77 -52.11 -22.67
N LEU A 691 -17.67 -52.84 -22.45
CA LEU A 691 -16.31 -52.35 -22.67
C LEU A 691 -15.97 -52.37 -24.17
N ALA A 692 -15.32 -51.30 -24.65
CA ALA A 692 -14.47 -51.31 -25.85
C ALA A 692 -13.08 -50.74 -25.48
N PRO A 693 -11.97 -51.38 -25.90
CA PRO A 693 -10.63 -51.14 -25.38
C PRO A 693 -9.89 -49.94 -26.04
N PRO A 694 -8.81 -49.42 -25.41
CA PRO A 694 -7.90 -48.49 -26.06
C PRO A 694 -6.88 -49.24 -26.93
N ASP A 695 -6.90 -48.99 -28.23
CA ASP A 695 -5.87 -49.50 -29.14
C ASP A 695 -4.54 -48.77 -28.92
N ALA A 696 -3.55 -49.56 -28.48
CA ALA A 696 -2.15 -49.27 -28.65
C ALA A 696 -1.76 -49.62 -30.10
N ALA A 697 -1.39 -48.61 -30.89
CA ALA A 697 -0.60 -48.79 -32.09
C ALA A 697 0.71 -48.01 -31.92
N ALA A 698 1.75 -48.76 -31.57
CA ALA A 698 3.12 -48.35 -31.67
C ALA A 698 3.45 -48.04 -33.15
N ALA A 699 3.85 -46.81 -33.42
CA ALA A 699 4.66 -46.48 -34.58
C ALA A 699 6.06 -46.16 -34.06
N VAL A 700 6.93 -47.16 -34.18
CA VAL A 700 8.38 -47.02 -34.10
C VAL A 700 8.80 -46.13 -35.27
N ALA A 701 9.20 -44.89 -34.99
CA ALA A 701 9.95 -44.08 -35.94
C ALA A 701 11.43 -44.25 -35.61
N GLU A 702 12.12 -45.02 -36.43
CA GLU A 702 13.58 -45.08 -36.49
C GLU A 702 14.19 -43.68 -36.76
N PRO A 703 15.46 -43.46 -36.35
CA PRO A 703 16.03 -42.13 -36.23
C PRO A 703 16.30 -41.54 -37.62
N SER A 704 15.54 -40.50 -38.00
CA SER A 704 15.88 -39.74 -39.20
C SER A 704 17.12 -38.89 -38.91
N GLU A 705 18.20 -39.30 -39.53
CA GLU A 705 19.38 -38.56 -39.98
C GLU A 705 19.44 -37.07 -39.62
N VAL A 706 20.57 -36.72 -39.02
CA VAL A 706 21.05 -35.36 -38.81
C VAL A 706 21.26 -34.70 -40.18
N GLU A 707 20.35 -33.83 -40.60
CA GLU A 707 20.64 -32.80 -41.61
C GLU A 707 20.79 -31.41 -40.96
N PRO A 708 21.87 -30.67 -41.27
CA PRO A 708 22.20 -29.42 -40.60
C PRO A 708 21.52 -28.20 -41.25
N ALA A 709 21.27 -27.21 -40.41
CA ALA A 709 21.13 -25.78 -40.73
C ALA A 709 19.93 -25.29 -41.57
N ALA A 710 19.12 -24.49 -40.87
CA ALA A 710 18.55 -23.22 -41.33
C ALA A 710 17.60 -23.23 -42.55
N THR A 711 16.31 -23.10 -42.23
CA THR A 711 15.48 -22.15 -42.97
C THR A 711 14.74 -21.30 -41.94
N GLU A 712 15.06 -20.00 -41.92
CA GLU A 712 14.31 -18.97 -41.20
C GLU A 712 12.85 -19.00 -41.66
N ARG A 713 12.00 -19.84 -41.06
CA ARG A 713 10.56 -19.61 -41.11
C ARG A 713 10.32 -18.24 -40.52
N ALA A 714 9.91 -17.29 -41.36
CA ALA A 714 9.62 -15.91 -40.97
C ALA A 714 8.71 -15.92 -39.74
N ARG A 715 9.29 -15.61 -38.57
CA ARG A 715 8.56 -15.61 -37.30
C ARG A 715 7.50 -14.52 -37.38
N LYS A 716 6.25 -14.88 -37.11
CA LYS A 716 5.13 -13.93 -37.15
C LYS A 716 5.45 -12.76 -36.19
N PRO A 717 5.46 -11.50 -36.67
CA PRO A 717 5.78 -10.38 -35.81
C PRO A 717 4.71 -10.24 -34.71
N PRO A 718 5.10 -9.91 -33.47
CA PRO A 718 4.15 -9.77 -32.38
C PRO A 718 3.28 -8.51 -32.58
N PRO A 719 2.18 -8.39 -31.78
CA PRO A 719 1.41 -7.16 -31.65
C PRO A 719 2.31 -5.92 -31.47
N PRO A 720 1.91 -4.75 -31.98
CA PRO A 720 2.76 -3.55 -32.01
C PRO A 720 3.28 -3.15 -30.63
N GLU A 721 2.46 -3.32 -29.59
CA GLU A 721 2.80 -3.04 -28.18
C GLU A 721 3.98 -3.87 -27.66
N LEU A 722 4.20 -5.07 -28.21
CA LEU A 722 5.29 -5.96 -27.84
C LEU A 722 6.53 -5.79 -28.72
N ARG A 723 6.53 -4.91 -29.72
CA ARG A 723 7.69 -4.74 -30.61
C ARG A 723 8.78 -3.89 -29.97
N SER A 724 8.41 -2.87 -29.21
CA SER A 724 9.34 -2.02 -28.46
C SER A 724 8.58 -1.13 -27.49
N GLY A 725 9.21 -0.80 -26.37
CA GLY A 725 8.65 0.09 -25.35
C GLY A 725 9.58 0.25 -24.16
N THR A 726 9.04 0.75 -23.04
CA THR A 726 9.73 0.81 -21.75
C THR A 726 9.11 -0.20 -20.77
N LEU A 727 9.91 -0.70 -19.82
CA LEU A 727 9.41 -1.53 -18.72
C LEU A 727 8.65 -0.73 -17.65
N ALA A 728 8.53 0.59 -17.82
CA ALA A 728 7.69 1.45 -16.99
C ALA A 728 6.26 1.42 -17.53
N ASP A 729 6.11 1.56 -18.85
CA ASP A 729 4.80 1.51 -19.53
C ASP A 729 4.27 0.07 -19.62
N LEU A 730 5.16 -0.89 -19.90
CA LEU A 730 4.83 -2.31 -19.97
C LEU A 730 5.78 -3.12 -19.08
N PRO A 731 5.45 -3.25 -17.78
CA PRO A 731 6.30 -3.97 -16.82
C PRO A 731 6.62 -5.39 -17.26
N ALA A 732 7.83 -5.87 -16.96
CA ALA A 732 8.31 -7.19 -17.35
C ALA A 732 7.33 -8.36 -17.06
N PRO A 733 6.64 -8.40 -15.90
CA PRO A 733 5.61 -9.43 -15.65
C PRO A 733 4.48 -9.39 -16.70
N ARG A 734 4.00 -8.19 -17.05
CA ARG A 734 2.95 -7.98 -18.06
C ARG A 734 3.46 -8.30 -19.47
N LEU A 735 4.70 -7.93 -19.78
CA LEU A 735 5.34 -8.27 -21.05
C LEU A 735 5.39 -9.80 -21.25
N LEU A 736 5.80 -10.57 -20.23
CA LEU A 736 5.81 -12.03 -20.30
C LEU A 736 4.40 -12.61 -20.43
N ALA A 737 3.42 -12.07 -19.70
CA ALA A 737 2.03 -12.52 -19.79
C ALA A 737 1.42 -12.28 -21.19
N LEU A 738 1.63 -11.09 -21.76
CA LEU A 738 1.17 -10.78 -23.12
C LEU A 738 1.92 -11.59 -24.19
N ALA A 739 3.23 -11.81 -24.01
CA ALA A 739 4.01 -12.66 -24.90
C ALA A 739 3.54 -14.12 -24.89
N TRP A 740 3.12 -14.62 -23.72
CA TRP A 740 2.48 -15.93 -23.56
C TRP A 740 1.14 -15.99 -24.29
N SER A 741 0.22 -15.08 -24.00
CA SER A 741 -1.11 -15.04 -24.63
C SER A 741 -1.04 -14.88 -26.16
N ALA A 742 -0.08 -14.10 -26.67
CA ALA A 742 0.14 -13.92 -28.10
C ALA A 742 1.04 -14.98 -28.74
N ARG A 743 1.50 -15.99 -27.99
CA ARG A 743 2.45 -17.04 -28.42
C ARG A 743 3.65 -16.50 -29.18
N VAL A 744 4.26 -15.45 -28.64
CA VAL A 744 5.36 -14.74 -29.30
C VAL A 744 6.60 -15.63 -29.36
N SER A 745 7.19 -15.72 -30.55
CA SER A 745 8.50 -16.34 -30.77
C SER A 745 9.51 -15.30 -31.25
N GLY A 746 10.70 -15.26 -30.67
CA GLY A 746 11.72 -14.27 -30.98
C GLY A 746 12.60 -13.94 -29.78
N ARG A 747 13.30 -12.82 -29.84
CA ARG A 747 14.20 -12.33 -28.79
C ARG A 747 13.74 -10.95 -28.33
N PHE A 748 13.61 -10.76 -27.02
CA PHE A 748 13.43 -9.45 -26.40
C PHE A 748 14.77 -8.94 -25.87
N ASP A 749 15.25 -7.84 -26.42
CA ASP A 749 16.43 -7.13 -25.92
C ASP A 749 16.00 -6.08 -24.91
N VAL A 750 16.39 -6.25 -23.65
CA VAL A 750 16.17 -5.31 -22.56
C VAL A 750 17.46 -4.52 -22.35
N ARG A 751 17.40 -3.22 -22.62
CA ARG A 751 18.50 -2.27 -22.46
C ARG A 751 18.17 -1.32 -21.31
N GLY A 752 18.78 -1.58 -20.16
CA GLY A 752 18.71 -0.75 -18.96
C GLY A 752 20.11 -0.49 -18.42
N GLU A 753 20.27 -0.53 -17.10
CA GLU A 753 21.58 -0.54 -16.43
C GLU A 753 22.49 -1.67 -16.95
N THR A 754 21.90 -2.83 -17.26
CA THR A 754 22.60 -3.93 -17.91
C THR A 754 21.81 -4.48 -19.09
N ALA A 755 22.51 -4.81 -20.17
CA ALA A 755 21.90 -5.39 -21.36
C ALA A 755 21.57 -6.88 -21.12
N ARG A 756 20.31 -7.25 -21.33
CA ARG A 756 19.81 -8.62 -21.24
C ARG A 756 19.03 -8.97 -22.50
N SER A 757 19.07 -10.23 -22.92
CA SER A 757 18.22 -10.74 -24.00
C SER A 757 17.46 -11.97 -23.53
N LEU A 758 16.14 -11.97 -23.72
CA LEU A 758 15.26 -13.10 -23.40
C LEU A 758 14.78 -13.74 -24.70
N TYR A 759 14.96 -15.04 -24.85
CA TYR A 759 14.56 -15.80 -26.03
C TYR A 759 13.28 -16.55 -25.76
N LEU A 760 12.27 -16.32 -26.59
CA LEU A 760 10.94 -16.92 -26.46
C LEU A 760 10.60 -17.79 -27.67
N GLU A 761 9.93 -18.90 -27.40
CA GLU A 761 9.30 -19.79 -28.39
C GLU A 761 7.89 -20.14 -27.92
N ASP A 762 6.89 -19.86 -28.75
CA ASP A 762 5.46 -19.97 -28.42
C ASP A 762 5.09 -19.32 -27.07
N GLY A 763 5.70 -18.16 -26.79
CA GLY A 763 5.51 -17.41 -25.55
C GLY A 763 6.26 -17.97 -24.34
N ARG A 764 6.96 -19.11 -24.46
CA ARG A 764 7.80 -19.69 -23.38
C ARG A 764 9.21 -19.15 -23.46
N VAL A 765 9.79 -18.81 -22.31
CA VAL A 765 11.22 -18.46 -22.24
C VAL A 765 12.04 -19.74 -22.39
N VAL A 766 12.85 -19.79 -23.45
CA VAL A 766 13.70 -20.95 -23.81
C VAL A 766 15.20 -20.63 -23.76
N GLY A 767 15.57 -19.43 -23.34
CA GLY A 767 16.96 -19.01 -23.19
C GLY A 767 17.07 -17.56 -22.72
N ALA A 768 18.19 -17.21 -22.10
CA ALA A 768 18.45 -15.85 -21.65
C ALA A 768 19.96 -15.57 -21.61
N THR A 769 20.36 -14.37 -22.03
CA THR A 769 21.74 -13.90 -21.98
C THR A 769 21.83 -12.56 -21.27
N SER A 770 22.96 -12.30 -20.62
CA SER A 770 23.19 -11.06 -19.88
C SER A 770 24.62 -10.57 -20.04
N ALA A 771 24.78 -9.25 -20.05
CA ALA A 771 26.07 -8.58 -19.94
C ALA A 771 26.51 -8.35 -18.48
N ASP A 772 25.68 -8.70 -17.49
CA ASP A 772 25.98 -8.51 -16.07
C ASP A 772 27.07 -9.49 -15.60
N PRO A 773 28.21 -9.01 -15.09
CA PRO A 773 29.25 -9.87 -14.53
C PRO A 773 28.74 -10.75 -13.38
N THR A 774 27.75 -10.30 -12.63
CA THR A 774 27.18 -11.02 -11.48
C THR A 774 26.26 -12.19 -11.89
N GLU A 775 25.83 -12.21 -13.15
CA GLU A 775 24.97 -13.25 -13.74
C GLU A 775 25.77 -14.24 -14.60
N ARG A 776 27.11 -14.19 -14.53
CA ARG A 776 28.00 -15.18 -15.15
C ARG A 776 27.88 -16.54 -14.47
N VAL A 777 28.21 -17.60 -15.21
CA VAL A 777 27.99 -18.98 -14.76
C VAL A 777 28.80 -19.30 -13.51
N GLU A 778 30.07 -18.92 -13.50
CA GLU A 778 31.00 -19.12 -12.39
C GLU A 778 30.63 -18.31 -11.14
N GLU A 779 30.16 -17.08 -11.31
CA GLU A 779 29.77 -16.21 -10.19
C GLU A 779 28.48 -16.74 -9.55
N LEU A 780 27.51 -17.18 -10.37
CA LEU A 780 26.29 -17.80 -9.87
C LEU A 780 26.55 -19.16 -9.21
N ALA A 781 27.48 -19.96 -9.74
CA ALA A 781 27.88 -21.22 -9.11
C ALA A 781 28.55 -20.99 -7.75
N LEU A 782 29.37 -19.94 -7.59
CA LEU A 782 29.88 -19.52 -6.28
C LEU A 782 28.74 -19.09 -5.36
N ARG A 783 27.82 -18.26 -5.84
CA ARG A 783 26.68 -17.75 -5.07
C ARG A 783 25.73 -18.86 -4.60
N PHE A 784 25.55 -19.90 -5.41
CA PHE A 784 24.75 -21.07 -5.06
C PHE A 784 25.52 -22.10 -4.21
N GLY A 785 26.79 -21.83 -3.87
CA GLY A 785 27.62 -22.73 -3.06
C GLY A 785 28.10 -23.98 -3.79
N LEU A 786 27.98 -24.02 -5.12
CA LEU A 786 28.51 -25.10 -5.96
C LEU A 786 30.03 -24.96 -6.15
N LEU A 787 30.55 -23.73 -6.04
CA LEU A 787 31.98 -23.42 -6.06
C LEU A 787 32.43 -22.85 -4.72
N THR A 788 33.65 -23.17 -4.31
CA THR A 788 34.33 -22.44 -3.25
C THR A 788 34.97 -21.15 -3.78
N ARG A 789 35.28 -20.21 -2.87
CA ARG A 789 35.95 -18.95 -3.25
C ARG A 789 37.30 -19.19 -3.94
N ASP A 790 38.04 -20.21 -3.52
CA ASP A 790 39.35 -20.53 -4.11
C ASP A 790 39.20 -21.17 -5.48
N GLN A 791 38.23 -22.07 -5.68
CA GLN A 791 37.90 -22.61 -7.00
C GLN A 791 37.43 -21.52 -7.97
N HIS A 792 36.61 -20.59 -7.50
CA HIS A 792 36.18 -19.44 -8.29
C HIS A 792 37.36 -18.58 -8.74
N ARG A 793 38.28 -18.21 -7.83
CA ARG A 793 39.49 -17.44 -8.17
C ARG A 793 40.35 -18.13 -9.23
N GLN A 794 40.45 -19.45 -9.19
CA GLN A 794 41.25 -20.24 -10.15
C GLN A 794 40.67 -20.23 -11.57
N ILE A 795 39.36 -20.06 -11.73
CA ILE A 795 38.68 -20.23 -13.04
C ILE A 795 38.04 -18.96 -13.57
N ALA A 796 37.84 -17.93 -12.74
CA ALA A 796 37.11 -16.72 -13.09
C ALA A 796 37.62 -16.05 -14.37
N SER A 797 38.95 -15.90 -14.53
CA SER A 797 39.52 -15.26 -15.73
C SER A 797 39.31 -16.09 -17.00
N ALA A 798 39.46 -17.42 -16.91
CA ALA A 798 39.28 -18.32 -18.04
C ALA A 798 37.79 -18.48 -18.42
N ALA A 799 36.91 -18.58 -17.43
CA ALA A 799 35.46 -18.69 -17.62
C ALA A 799 34.86 -17.39 -18.18
N ALA A 800 35.32 -16.23 -17.72
CA ALA A 800 34.83 -14.93 -18.20
C ALA A 800 35.05 -14.68 -19.70
N ALA A 801 36.03 -15.35 -20.32
CA ALA A 801 36.32 -15.25 -21.74
C ALA A 801 35.47 -16.22 -22.60
N LEU A 802 34.71 -17.12 -21.98
CA LEU A 802 33.97 -18.17 -22.65
C LEU A 802 32.46 -17.88 -22.69
N PRO A 803 31.75 -18.33 -23.74
CA PRO A 803 30.29 -18.41 -23.74
C PRO A 803 29.77 -19.26 -22.57
N SER A 804 28.54 -18.97 -22.13
CA SER A 804 27.92 -19.55 -20.92
C SER A 804 28.05 -21.08 -20.86
N ARG A 805 27.68 -21.78 -21.94
CA ARG A 805 27.75 -23.25 -22.00
C ARG A 805 29.18 -23.77 -21.87
N ARG A 806 30.15 -23.11 -22.51
CA ARG A 806 31.57 -23.50 -22.44
C ARG A 806 32.17 -23.20 -21.06
N ALA A 807 31.80 -22.10 -20.42
CA ALA A 807 32.17 -21.81 -19.03
C ALA A 807 31.62 -22.89 -18.06
N ALA A 808 30.38 -23.33 -18.27
CA ALA A 808 29.77 -24.41 -17.49
C ALA A 808 30.47 -25.77 -17.70
N LEU A 809 30.88 -26.09 -18.93
CA LEU A 809 31.66 -27.29 -19.24
C LEU A 809 33.08 -27.21 -18.68
N LEU A 810 33.72 -26.04 -18.70
CA LEU A 810 35.04 -25.84 -18.08
C LEU A 810 35.00 -26.16 -16.57
N LEU A 811 33.94 -25.75 -15.87
CA LEU A 811 33.73 -26.07 -14.46
C LEU A 811 33.62 -27.59 -14.21
N LEU A 812 32.95 -28.30 -15.11
CA LEU A 812 32.82 -29.75 -15.08
C LEU A 812 34.16 -30.45 -15.36
N GLU A 813 34.88 -30.02 -16.40
CA GLU A 813 36.19 -30.56 -16.80
C GLU A 813 37.25 -30.38 -15.72
N ARG A 814 37.19 -29.27 -14.97
CA ARG A 814 38.08 -29.02 -13.82
C ARG A 814 37.67 -29.78 -12.56
N GLY A 815 36.57 -30.53 -12.60
CA GLY A 815 36.06 -31.29 -11.45
C GLY A 815 35.47 -30.43 -10.35
N PHE A 816 35.12 -29.17 -10.64
CA PHE A 816 34.53 -28.24 -9.66
C PHE A 816 33.01 -28.29 -9.62
N LEU A 817 32.39 -28.88 -10.65
CA LEU A 817 30.95 -29.06 -10.76
C LEU A 817 30.63 -30.51 -11.13
N LYS A 818 29.62 -31.13 -10.53
CA LYS A 818 29.21 -32.50 -10.91
C LYS A 818 28.33 -32.49 -12.17
N PRO A 819 28.31 -33.58 -12.97
CA PRO A 819 27.40 -33.69 -14.13
C PRO A 819 25.92 -33.47 -13.76
N THR A 820 25.50 -33.95 -12.59
CA THR A 820 24.13 -33.81 -12.07
C THR A 820 23.76 -32.38 -11.70
N GLU A 821 24.74 -31.52 -11.42
CA GLU A 821 24.55 -30.14 -10.97
C GLU A 821 24.51 -29.16 -12.16
N LEU A 822 25.05 -29.55 -13.32
CA LEU A 822 25.17 -28.71 -14.51
C LEU A 822 23.82 -28.19 -15.02
N THR A 823 22.85 -29.08 -15.24
CA THR A 823 21.53 -28.70 -15.76
C THR A 823 20.80 -27.77 -14.80
N GLY A 824 20.91 -28.03 -13.49
CA GLY A 824 20.33 -27.18 -12.45
C GLY A 824 20.95 -25.79 -12.42
N LEU A 825 22.28 -25.69 -12.53
CA LEU A 825 22.99 -24.41 -12.58
C LEU A 825 22.59 -23.57 -13.81
N VAL A 826 22.57 -24.16 -15.00
CA VAL A 826 22.22 -23.46 -16.25
C VAL A 826 20.77 -22.97 -16.22
N ARG A 827 19.83 -23.80 -15.73
CA ARG A 827 18.43 -23.40 -15.52
C ARG A 827 18.31 -22.22 -14.56
N ARG A 828 18.91 -22.33 -13.38
CA ARG A 828 18.88 -21.25 -12.36
C ARG A 828 19.49 -19.97 -12.89
N ARG A 829 20.57 -20.04 -13.67
CA ARG A 829 21.14 -18.86 -14.33
C ARG A 829 20.14 -18.19 -15.28
N ALA A 830 19.50 -18.95 -16.15
CA ALA A 830 18.53 -18.40 -17.08
C ALA A 830 17.35 -17.74 -16.32
N GLU A 831 16.87 -18.35 -15.23
CA GLU A 831 15.86 -17.72 -14.35
C GLU A 831 16.39 -16.44 -13.70
N GLU A 832 17.62 -16.43 -13.16
CA GLU A 832 18.21 -15.24 -12.54
C GLU A 832 18.34 -14.08 -13.54
N ILE A 833 18.68 -14.35 -14.80
CA ILE A 833 18.72 -13.34 -15.87
C ILE A 833 17.32 -12.81 -16.17
N VAL A 834 16.31 -13.70 -16.25
CA VAL A 834 14.91 -13.31 -16.43
C VAL A 834 14.48 -12.39 -15.29
N PHE A 835 14.75 -12.76 -14.03
CA PHE A 835 14.43 -11.92 -12.87
C PHE A 835 15.26 -10.64 -12.83
N GLY A 836 16.51 -10.66 -13.29
CA GLY A 836 17.35 -9.46 -13.44
C GLY A 836 16.67 -8.38 -14.29
N ALA A 837 15.92 -8.77 -15.33
CA ALA A 837 15.16 -7.84 -16.15
C ALA A 837 14.00 -7.13 -15.40
N PHE A 838 13.58 -7.62 -14.23
CA PHE A 838 12.48 -7.05 -13.45
C PHE A 838 12.94 -5.93 -12.51
N ALA A 839 14.26 -5.85 -12.26
CA ALA A 839 14.85 -4.91 -11.31
C ALA A 839 14.85 -3.47 -11.85
N ASP A 840 15.00 -3.28 -13.17
CA ASP A 840 15.10 -1.95 -13.78
C ASP A 840 13.74 -1.52 -14.39
N PRO A 841 12.97 -0.64 -13.72
CA PRO A 841 11.69 -0.15 -14.24
C PRO A 841 11.82 0.64 -15.54
N VAL A 842 12.93 1.34 -15.78
CA VAL A 842 13.03 2.30 -16.87
C VAL A 842 13.71 1.71 -18.10
N ALA A 843 14.12 0.44 -18.04
CA ALA A 843 14.76 -0.24 -19.15
C ALA A 843 13.87 -0.25 -20.41
N ARG A 844 14.48 -0.08 -21.57
CA ARG A 844 13.80 -0.17 -22.86
C ARG A 844 13.87 -1.59 -23.36
N PHE A 845 12.76 -2.12 -23.86
CA PHE A 845 12.75 -3.42 -24.53
C PHE A 845 12.54 -3.26 -26.04
N ARG A 846 13.09 -4.18 -26.83
CA ARG A 846 12.82 -4.32 -28.26
C ARG A 846 12.76 -5.79 -28.66
N TRP A 847 11.74 -6.17 -29.40
CA TRP A 847 11.63 -7.48 -30.00
C TRP A 847 12.42 -7.56 -31.33
N ALA A 848 13.04 -8.70 -31.55
CA ALA A 848 13.66 -9.10 -32.81
C ALA A 848 13.26 -10.54 -33.15
N GLY A 849 13.03 -10.82 -34.44
CA GLY A 849 12.73 -12.17 -34.95
C GLY A 849 13.93 -13.13 -34.95
N ALA A 850 14.80 -13.07 -33.94
CA ALA A 850 16.00 -13.91 -33.84
C ALA A 850 15.68 -15.25 -33.18
N ALA A 851 16.35 -16.32 -33.64
CA ALA A 851 16.30 -17.65 -33.04
C ALA A 851 17.14 -17.73 -31.75
N VAL A 852 16.79 -18.70 -30.89
CA VAL A 852 17.61 -19.00 -29.70
C VAL A 852 18.91 -19.68 -30.14
N PRO A 853 20.09 -19.20 -29.72
CA PRO A 853 21.33 -19.91 -29.95
C PRO A 853 21.28 -21.31 -29.32
N ALA A 854 21.78 -22.33 -30.02
CA ALA A 854 21.77 -23.71 -29.51
C ALA A 854 22.51 -23.87 -28.17
N GLU A 855 23.47 -22.99 -27.88
CA GLU A 855 24.22 -22.97 -26.62
C GLU A 855 23.44 -22.37 -25.44
N GLU A 856 22.44 -21.52 -25.70
CA GLU A 856 21.63 -20.84 -24.68
C GLU A 856 20.23 -21.45 -24.54
N ARG A 857 19.89 -22.44 -25.38
CA ARG A 857 18.60 -23.11 -25.35
C ARG A 857 18.48 -24.00 -24.11
N ILE A 858 17.50 -23.70 -23.26
CA ILE A 858 17.22 -24.42 -22.03
C ILE A 858 15.71 -24.50 -21.76
N ALA A 859 15.24 -25.66 -21.31
CA ALA A 859 13.88 -25.81 -20.80
C ALA A 859 13.83 -25.40 -19.32
N LEU A 860 13.08 -24.35 -19.02
CA LEU A 860 12.82 -23.88 -17.65
C LEU A 860 11.70 -24.69 -16.99
N GLU A 861 11.78 -24.85 -15.67
CA GLU A 861 10.76 -25.56 -14.88
C GLU A 861 9.50 -24.71 -14.68
N ARG A 862 9.68 -23.40 -14.49
CA ARG A 862 8.58 -22.44 -14.40
C ARG A 862 8.09 -22.04 -15.78
N GLY A 863 6.77 -22.04 -15.96
CA GLY A 863 6.12 -21.43 -17.12
C GLY A 863 6.22 -19.89 -17.10
N PRO A 864 5.82 -19.20 -18.18
CA PRO A 864 5.95 -17.74 -18.29
C PRO A 864 5.21 -16.97 -17.20
N LEU A 865 4.00 -17.40 -16.83
CA LEU A 865 3.20 -16.74 -15.79
C LEU A 865 3.80 -16.99 -14.40
N ALA A 866 4.26 -18.21 -14.13
CA ALA A 866 4.99 -18.53 -12.90
C ALA A 866 6.32 -17.74 -12.79
N LEU A 867 7.04 -17.53 -13.89
CA LEU A 867 8.22 -16.66 -13.93
C LEU A 867 7.85 -15.19 -13.67
N ALA A 868 6.74 -14.71 -14.22
CA ALA A 868 6.24 -13.37 -13.97
C ALA A 868 5.91 -13.16 -12.48
N ILE A 869 5.24 -14.13 -11.85
CA ILE A 869 4.90 -14.06 -10.42
C ILE A 869 6.16 -14.13 -9.55
N GLU A 870 7.02 -15.12 -9.78
CA GLU A 870 8.26 -15.28 -9.02
C GLU A 870 9.18 -14.06 -9.17
N GLY A 871 9.24 -13.45 -10.36
CA GLY A 871 10.04 -12.25 -10.62
C GLY A 871 9.57 -11.04 -9.81
N VAL A 872 8.25 -10.86 -9.64
CA VAL A 872 7.71 -9.81 -8.76
C VAL A 872 8.11 -10.08 -7.30
N ARG A 873 7.91 -11.31 -6.79
CA ARG A 873 8.30 -11.68 -5.41
C ARG A 873 9.78 -11.38 -5.12
N ARG A 874 10.66 -11.70 -6.07
CA ARG A 874 12.11 -11.61 -5.89
C ARG A 874 12.70 -10.22 -6.04
N ARG A 875 12.04 -9.32 -6.78
CA ARG A 875 12.68 -8.07 -7.25
C ARG A 875 11.88 -6.81 -6.95
N TRP A 876 10.57 -6.90 -6.75
CA TRP A 876 9.74 -5.71 -6.57
C TRP A 876 9.61 -5.33 -5.09
N LEU A 877 9.83 -4.06 -4.79
CA LEU A 877 9.67 -3.49 -3.45
C LEU A 877 8.29 -2.82 -3.32
N ALA A 878 7.89 -2.53 -2.08
CA ALA A 878 6.58 -1.95 -1.76
C ALA A 878 6.17 -0.77 -2.66
N PRO A 879 7.01 0.27 -2.92
CA PRO A 879 6.58 1.41 -3.74
C PRO A 879 6.10 1.01 -5.14
N ARG A 880 6.80 0.06 -5.78
CA ARG A 880 6.45 -0.41 -7.12
C ARG A 880 5.23 -1.33 -7.14
N VAL A 881 5.04 -2.09 -6.06
CA VAL A 881 3.86 -2.93 -5.87
C VAL A 881 2.61 -2.05 -5.68
N ASP A 882 2.76 -0.98 -4.89
CA ASP A 882 1.70 -0.02 -4.60
C ASP A 882 1.31 0.81 -5.84
N GLU A 883 2.23 1.07 -6.77
CA GLU A 883 1.90 1.67 -8.07
C GLU A 883 0.89 0.82 -8.89
N VAL A 884 0.95 -0.51 -8.76
CA VAL A 884 0.04 -1.42 -9.47
C VAL A 884 -1.27 -1.60 -8.72
N LEU A 885 -1.20 -1.77 -7.40
CA LEU A 885 -2.37 -2.05 -6.58
C LEU A 885 -3.12 -0.80 -6.12
N GLY A 886 -2.48 0.37 -6.18
CA GLY A 886 -3.03 1.60 -5.60
C GLY A 886 -3.03 1.58 -4.07
N GLY A 887 -3.94 2.37 -3.48
CA GLY A 887 -4.02 2.55 -2.03
C GLY A 887 -4.67 1.39 -1.28
N PRO A 888 -4.68 1.44 0.08
CA PRO A 888 -5.25 0.39 0.92
C PRO A 888 -6.75 0.13 0.67
N GLY A 889 -7.49 1.14 0.19
CA GLY A 889 -8.91 1.03 -0.15
C GLY A 889 -9.21 0.39 -1.51
N THR A 890 -8.21 -0.09 -2.25
CA THR A 890 -8.41 -0.73 -3.54
C THR A 890 -9.17 -2.04 -3.39
N LEU A 891 -10.20 -2.27 -4.22
CA LEU A 891 -10.89 -3.56 -4.33
C LEU A 891 -10.28 -4.38 -5.47
N LEU A 892 -9.88 -5.61 -5.16
CA LEU A 892 -9.39 -6.59 -6.12
C LEU A 892 -10.44 -7.67 -6.33
N ALA A 893 -10.73 -7.99 -7.59
CA ALA A 893 -11.66 -9.04 -7.98
C ALA A 893 -10.99 -10.00 -8.99
N PRO A 894 -11.50 -11.22 -9.16
CA PRO A 894 -11.09 -12.07 -10.27
C PRO A 894 -11.31 -11.37 -11.62
N ASP A 895 -10.38 -11.57 -12.54
CA ASP A 895 -10.57 -11.16 -13.93
C ASP A 895 -11.69 -11.99 -14.58
N ASP A 896 -12.26 -11.49 -15.69
CA ASP A 896 -13.36 -12.17 -16.38
C ASP A 896 -12.86 -13.44 -17.10
N ALA A 897 -11.57 -13.50 -17.46
CA ALA A 897 -10.94 -14.66 -18.09
C ALA A 897 -9.55 -14.97 -17.47
N PRO A 898 -9.50 -15.47 -16.22
CA PRO A 898 -8.23 -15.74 -15.56
C PRO A 898 -7.49 -16.90 -16.23
N PRO A 899 -6.16 -16.86 -16.31
CA PRO A 899 -5.36 -17.99 -16.77
C PRO A 899 -5.57 -19.23 -15.87
N PRO A 900 -5.38 -20.44 -16.42
CA PRO A 900 -5.61 -21.67 -15.67
C PRO A 900 -4.71 -21.73 -14.41
N PRO A 901 -5.24 -22.15 -13.24
CA PRO A 901 -4.50 -22.10 -11.98
C PRO A 901 -3.16 -22.85 -11.98
N GLY A 902 -3.06 -23.92 -12.80
CA GLY A 902 -1.83 -24.70 -12.95
C GLY A 902 -0.66 -23.93 -13.58
N GLU A 903 -0.92 -22.90 -14.38
CA GLU A 903 0.13 -22.08 -15.00
C GLU A 903 0.76 -21.07 -14.04
N LEU A 904 0.02 -20.69 -12.98
CA LEU A 904 0.45 -19.68 -12.00
C LEU A 904 1.43 -20.24 -10.96
N GLN A 905 1.41 -21.57 -10.73
CA GLN A 905 2.26 -22.27 -9.75
C GLN A 905 2.27 -21.62 -8.35
N LEU A 906 1.11 -21.15 -7.90
CA LEU A 906 0.96 -20.54 -6.57
C LEU A 906 1.18 -21.58 -5.46
N SER A 907 1.65 -21.15 -4.30
CA SER A 907 1.68 -21.95 -3.08
C SER A 907 0.26 -22.14 -2.50
N PRO A 908 0.05 -23.10 -1.58
CA PRO A 908 -1.23 -23.23 -0.87
C PRO A 908 -1.63 -21.96 -0.09
N GLU A 909 -0.67 -21.26 0.51
CA GLU A 909 -0.88 -20.01 1.26
C GLU A 909 -1.26 -18.86 0.32
N GLU A 910 -0.58 -18.75 -0.81
CA GLU A 910 -0.89 -17.76 -1.83
C GLU A 910 -2.29 -17.96 -2.41
N ARG A 911 -2.68 -19.21 -2.69
CA ARG A 911 -4.06 -19.50 -3.12
C ARG A 911 -5.09 -19.05 -2.09
N ARG A 912 -4.81 -19.21 -0.80
CA ARG A 912 -5.68 -18.73 0.27
C ARG A 912 -5.75 -17.19 0.29
N ALA A 913 -4.62 -16.51 0.17
CA ALA A 913 -4.58 -15.04 0.11
C ALA A 913 -5.37 -14.49 -1.09
N VAL A 914 -5.22 -15.13 -2.25
CA VAL A 914 -5.91 -14.74 -3.50
C VAL A 914 -7.41 -15.00 -3.43
N ALA A 915 -7.84 -16.05 -2.73
CA ALA A 915 -9.26 -16.32 -2.53
C ALA A 915 -9.99 -15.22 -1.74
N LEU A 916 -9.27 -14.36 -1.01
CA LEU A 916 -9.82 -13.20 -0.31
C LEU A 916 -10.11 -12.03 -1.27
N ALA A 917 -9.53 -12.01 -2.48
CA ALA A 917 -9.74 -10.99 -3.51
C ALA A 917 -11.03 -11.27 -4.30
N ASP A 918 -12.17 -11.22 -3.62
CA ASP A 918 -13.52 -11.52 -4.13
C ASP A 918 -14.23 -10.31 -4.76
N GLY A 919 -13.60 -9.14 -4.75
CA GLY A 919 -14.16 -7.87 -5.20
C GLY A 919 -14.99 -7.13 -4.14
N LEU A 920 -15.06 -7.65 -2.91
CA LEU A 920 -15.75 -7.06 -1.78
C LEU A 920 -14.78 -6.51 -0.73
N ARG A 921 -13.62 -7.16 -0.57
CA ARG A 921 -12.59 -6.76 0.39
C ARG A 921 -11.63 -5.74 -0.19
N THR A 922 -11.26 -4.78 0.65
CA THR A 922 -10.17 -3.83 0.38
C THR A 922 -8.82 -4.51 0.46
N LEU A 923 -7.82 -3.93 -0.20
CA LEU A 923 -6.44 -4.43 -0.19
C LEU A 923 -5.93 -4.58 1.26
N ASP A 924 -6.28 -3.65 2.14
CA ASP A 924 -5.88 -3.70 3.54
C ASP A 924 -6.54 -4.85 4.31
N GLU A 925 -7.83 -5.10 4.09
CA GLU A 925 -8.54 -6.25 4.67
C GLU A 925 -7.99 -7.59 4.14
N ILE A 926 -7.63 -7.65 2.85
CA ILE A 926 -6.99 -8.83 2.27
C ILE A 926 -5.62 -9.06 2.92
N VAL A 927 -4.82 -8.01 3.07
CA VAL A 927 -3.50 -8.08 3.71
C VAL A 927 -3.62 -8.50 5.18
N ALA A 928 -4.58 -7.95 5.92
CA ALA A 928 -4.80 -8.29 7.33
C ALA A 928 -5.28 -9.74 7.53
N ALA A 929 -6.09 -10.27 6.61
CA ALA A 929 -6.62 -11.64 6.68
C ALA A 929 -5.73 -12.69 5.97
N SER A 930 -4.67 -12.26 5.29
CA SER A 930 -3.77 -13.14 4.55
C SER A 930 -2.90 -13.99 5.51
N PRO A 931 -2.62 -15.27 5.18
CA PRO A 931 -1.67 -16.07 5.93
C PRO A 931 -0.19 -15.72 5.64
N LEU A 932 0.06 -14.85 4.65
CA LEU A 932 1.39 -14.39 4.27
C LEU A 932 1.70 -13.03 4.90
N ASP A 933 2.97 -12.65 4.96
CA ASP A 933 3.33 -11.30 5.38
C ASP A 933 2.78 -10.22 4.43
N ALA A 934 2.73 -8.98 4.91
CA ALA A 934 2.07 -7.89 4.22
C ALA A 934 2.70 -7.54 2.87
N LEU A 935 4.03 -7.64 2.73
CA LEU A 935 4.70 -7.34 1.46
C LEU A 935 4.50 -8.49 0.48
N THR A 936 4.70 -9.73 0.90
CA THR A 936 4.52 -10.91 0.05
C THR A 936 3.08 -11.01 -0.46
N THR A 937 2.10 -10.75 0.41
CA THR A 937 0.68 -10.69 0.01
C THR A 937 0.46 -9.68 -1.11
N ARG A 938 0.95 -8.44 -0.93
CA ARG A 938 0.83 -7.40 -1.96
C ARG A 938 1.59 -7.75 -3.23
N GLN A 939 2.80 -8.30 -3.15
CA GLN A 939 3.58 -8.74 -4.31
C GLN A 939 2.82 -9.79 -5.14
N VAL A 940 2.22 -10.79 -4.49
CA VAL A 940 1.44 -11.84 -5.16
C VAL A 940 0.19 -11.26 -5.81
N LEU A 941 -0.55 -10.40 -5.10
CA LEU A 941 -1.73 -9.73 -5.66
C LEU A 941 -1.38 -8.84 -6.87
N ALA A 942 -0.30 -8.06 -6.79
CA ALA A 942 0.16 -7.22 -7.89
C ALA A 942 0.60 -8.05 -9.10
N ALA A 943 1.33 -9.14 -8.87
CA ALA A 943 1.70 -10.07 -9.92
C ALA A 943 0.47 -10.64 -10.63
N LEU A 944 -0.56 -11.01 -9.88
CA LEU A 944 -1.82 -11.56 -10.40
C LEU A 944 -2.65 -10.55 -11.17
N VAL A 945 -2.61 -9.26 -10.78
CA VAL A 945 -3.16 -8.17 -11.60
C VAL A 945 -2.40 -8.07 -12.93
N LEU A 946 -1.07 -8.10 -12.90
CA LEU A 946 -0.25 -7.98 -14.11
C LEU A 946 -0.41 -9.18 -15.05
N VAL A 947 -0.52 -10.40 -14.53
CA VAL A 947 -0.76 -11.60 -15.36
C VAL A 947 -2.22 -11.77 -15.78
N GLY A 948 -3.14 -10.89 -15.35
CA GLY A 948 -4.55 -10.93 -15.73
C GLY A 948 -5.37 -12.02 -15.03
N SER A 949 -4.94 -12.45 -13.84
CA SER A 949 -5.75 -13.34 -12.97
C SER A 949 -6.69 -12.54 -12.06
N LEU A 950 -6.26 -11.35 -11.65
CA LEU A 950 -7.05 -10.40 -10.86
C LEU A 950 -7.17 -9.09 -11.64
N ARG A 951 -8.16 -8.28 -11.29
CA ARG A 951 -8.33 -6.92 -11.78
C ARG A 951 -8.64 -5.96 -10.64
N VAL A 952 -8.21 -4.72 -10.82
CA VAL A 952 -8.53 -3.60 -9.93
C VAL A 952 -9.92 -3.07 -10.29
N ARG A 953 -10.87 -3.07 -9.35
CA ARG A 953 -12.27 -2.66 -9.60
C ARG A 953 -12.55 -1.20 -9.22
N LEU A 954 -11.89 -0.68 -8.20
CA LEU A 954 -11.97 0.72 -7.76
C LEU A 954 -10.59 1.18 -7.27
N LEU A 955 -10.02 2.19 -7.94
CA LEU A 955 -8.87 2.96 -7.45
C LEU A 955 -9.41 4.10 -6.58
N ARG A 956 -9.72 3.84 -5.30
CA ARG A 956 -9.89 4.95 -4.35
C ARG A 956 -8.51 5.37 -3.85
N GLY A 957 -7.89 6.29 -4.60
CA GLY A 957 -6.77 7.08 -4.10
C GLY A 957 -7.26 7.97 -2.96
N GLY A 958 -7.15 7.46 -1.74
CA GLY A 958 -7.56 8.17 -0.54
C GLY A 958 -7.71 7.20 0.61
N HIS A 959 -6.87 7.36 1.63
CA HIS A 959 -7.05 6.69 2.92
C HIS A 959 -8.52 6.82 3.35
N PRO A 960 -9.23 5.73 3.69
CA PRO A 960 -10.60 5.83 4.22
C PRO A 960 -10.66 6.75 5.45
N ALA A 961 -9.59 6.84 6.25
CA ALA A 961 -9.48 7.78 7.36
C ALA A 961 -9.38 9.26 6.91
N ALA A 962 -8.66 9.55 5.82
CA ALA A 962 -8.52 10.91 5.30
C ALA A 962 -9.76 11.37 4.53
N ALA A 963 -10.44 10.46 3.82
CA ALA A 963 -11.71 10.77 3.14
C ALA A 963 -12.85 10.96 4.16
N ALA A 964 -12.90 10.15 5.22
CA ALA A 964 -13.81 10.37 6.35
C ALA A 964 -13.50 11.68 7.08
N ALA A 965 -12.23 11.96 7.37
CA ALA A 965 -11.82 13.24 7.95
C ALA A 965 -12.19 14.43 7.06
N THR A 966 -11.91 14.35 5.75
CA THR A 966 -12.28 15.40 4.78
C THR A 966 -13.80 15.57 4.69
N ALA A 967 -14.56 14.49 4.70
CA ALA A 967 -16.02 14.55 4.70
C ALA A 967 -16.58 15.18 5.99
N ILE A 968 -15.99 14.85 7.14
CA ILE A 968 -16.32 15.45 8.44
C ILE A 968 -15.96 16.95 8.44
N ASP A 969 -14.78 17.30 7.94
CA ASP A 969 -14.31 18.69 7.86
C ASP A 969 -15.20 19.52 6.92
N LEU A 970 -15.61 18.97 5.77
CA LEU A 970 -16.57 19.62 4.87
C LEU A 970 -17.97 19.74 5.49
N ALA A 971 -18.43 18.74 6.26
CA ALA A 971 -19.70 18.82 6.99
C ALA A 971 -19.66 19.93 8.05
N ARG A 972 -18.57 20.04 8.81
CA ARG A 972 -18.35 21.12 9.80
C ARG A 972 -18.32 22.50 9.14
N VAL A 973 -17.64 22.64 8.00
CA VAL A 973 -17.63 23.90 7.25
C VAL A 973 -19.03 24.28 6.80
N ARG A 974 -19.83 23.33 6.29
CA ARG A 974 -21.21 23.58 5.85
C ARG A 974 -22.12 24.00 7.02
N GLU A 975 -22.04 23.29 8.14
CA GLU A 975 -22.81 23.62 9.35
C GLU A 975 -22.40 24.98 9.92
N LYS A 976 -21.10 25.25 10.01
CA LYS A 976 -20.60 26.54 10.51
C LYS A 976 -20.96 27.69 9.59
N LEU A 977 -20.95 27.49 8.27
CA LEU A 977 -21.41 28.48 7.31
C LEU A 977 -22.89 28.78 7.48
N ASP A 978 -23.73 27.77 7.73
CA ASP A 978 -25.15 27.99 8.01
C ASP A 978 -25.35 28.80 9.31
N HIS A 979 -24.61 28.48 10.37
CA HIS A 979 -24.60 29.26 11.61
C HIS A 979 -24.15 30.70 11.36
N ALA A 980 -23.07 30.91 10.61
CA ALA A 980 -22.57 32.25 10.29
C ALA A 980 -23.60 33.09 9.51
N ARG A 981 -24.48 32.45 8.73
CA ARG A 981 -25.52 33.12 7.94
C ARG A 981 -26.81 33.39 8.69
N ARG A 982 -27.14 32.58 9.71
CA ARG A 982 -28.48 32.55 10.31
C ARG A 982 -28.51 32.83 11.81
N ALA A 983 -27.40 32.65 12.51
CA ALA A 983 -27.35 32.75 13.96
C ALA A 983 -26.77 34.09 14.45
N ASP A 984 -27.04 34.43 15.71
CA ASP A 984 -26.44 35.58 16.37
C ASP A 984 -24.96 35.34 16.75
N TYR A 985 -24.22 36.40 17.04
CA TYR A 985 -22.77 36.33 17.30
C TYR A 985 -22.40 35.49 18.52
N PHE A 986 -23.25 35.39 19.54
CA PHE A 986 -22.98 34.52 20.68
C PHE A 986 -23.08 33.05 20.26
N THR A 987 -24.12 32.71 19.50
CA THR A 987 -24.31 31.38 18.93
C THR A 987 -23.21 31.01 17.92
N VAL A 988 -22.77 31.96 17.09
CA VAL A 988 -21.64 31.76 16.16
C VAL A 988 -20.34 31.47 16.92
N LEU A 989 -20.07 32.14 18.05
CA LEU A 989 -18.87 31.84 18.86
C LEU A 989 -19.04 30.65 19.82
N GLY A 990 -20.26 30.16 20.02
CA GLY A 990 -20.58 29.10 20.98
C GLY A 990 -20.47 29.56 22.43
N LEU A 991 -20.83 30.83 22.70
CA LEU A 991 -20.73 31.45 24.00
C LEU A 991 -22.11 31.79 24.57
N GLY A 992 -22.21 31.79 25.90
CA GLY A 992 -23.39 32.33 26.59
C GLY A 992 -23.39 33.86 26.61
N ARG A 993 -24.56 34.47 26.83
CA ARG A 993 -24.73 35.94 26.90
C ARG A 993 -23.93 36.60 28.04
N LEU A 994 -23.57 35.82 29.07
CA LEU A 994 -22.77 36.26 30.21
C LEU A 994 -21.26 36.08 30.03
N CYS A 995 -20.79 35.79 28.81
CA CYS A 995 -19.35 35.59 28.56
C CYS A 995 -18.53 36.86 28.84
N THR A 996 -17.26 36.68 29.17
CA THR A 996 -16.30 37.78 29.34
C THR A 996 -15.65 38.14 28.00
N PRO A 997 -15.14 39.38 27.82
CA PRO A 997 -14.37 39.75 26.62
C PRO A 997 -13.14 38.86 26.37
N HIS A 998 -12.60 38.22 27.41
CA HIS A 998 -11.51 37.26 27.27
C HIS A 998 -11.99 35.97 26.59
N GLU A 999 -13.11 35.40 27.06
CA GLU A 999 -13.73 34.20 26.47
C GLU A 999 -14.16 34.44 25.01
N VAL A 1000 -14.64 35.66 24.69
CA VAL A 1000 -14.94 36.07 23.31
C VAL A 1000 -13.71 36.01 22.41
N ARG A 1001 -12.58 36.58 22.86
CA ARG A 1001 -11.33 36.57 22.09
C ARG A 1001 -10.79 35.16 21.92
N GLU A 1002 -10.80 34.37 22.99
CA GLU A 1002 -10.33 32.98 22.97
C GLU A 1002 -11.17 32.12 22.01
N ALA A 1003 -12.51 32.23 22.08
CA ALA A 1003 -13.40 31.48 21.19
C ALA A 1003 -13.25 31.88 19.73
N ALA A 1004 -13.08 33.18 19.44
CA ALA A 1004 -12.87 33.68 18.08
C ALA A 1004 -11.51 33.27 17.51
N ASP A 1005 -10.44 33.31 18.31
CA ASP A 1005 -9.10 32.88 17.89
C ASP A 1005 -9.08 31.36 17.60
N ARG A 1006 -9.74 30.56 18.45
CA ARG A 1006 -9.92 29.12 18.24
C ARG A 1006 -10.66 28.81 16.94
N LEU A 1007 -11.81 29.46 16.69
CA LEU A 1007 -12.58 29.27 15.46
C LEU A 1007 -11.82 29.76 14.22
N SER A 1008 -11.08 30.87 14.33
CA SER A 1008 -10.24 31.37 13.24
C SER A 1008 -9.12 30.39 12.86
N ALA A 1009 -8.53 29.70 13.85
CA ALA A 1009 -7.55 28.65 13.63
C ALA A 1009 -8.18 27.35 13.08
N GLU A 1010 -9.43 27.05 13.45
CA GLU A 1010 -10.18 25.89 12.98
C GLU A 1010 -10.54 25.98 11.50
N PHE A 1011 -10.97 27.16 11.05
CA PHE A 1011 -11.40 27.43 9.67
C PHE A 1011 -10.32 28.11 8.83
N ALA A 1012 -9.05 28.01 9.22
CA ALA A 1012 -7.93 28.57 8.46
C ALA A 1012 -7.77 27.86 7.10
N PRO A 1013 -7.65 28.59 5.96
CA PRO A 1013 -7.52 27.99 4.62
C PRO A 1013 -6.37 26.98 4.49
N ALA A 1014 -5.29 27.18 5.24
CA ALA A 1014 -4.13 26.28 5.28
C ALA A 1014 -4.48 24.84 5.75
N ARG A 1015 -5.54 24.66 6.55
CA ARG A 1015 -5.99 23.33 7.01
C ARG A 1015 -6.71 22.53 5.93
N TYR A 1016 -7.20 23.19 4.89
CA TYR A 1016 -8.01 22.59 3.82
C TYR A 1016 -7.23 22.46 2.50
N VAL A 1017 -5.90 22.58 2.54
CA VAL A 1017 -5.03 22.47 1.35
C VAL A 1017 -5.13 21.06 0.77
N GLY A 1018 -5.61 20.96 -0.48
CA GLY A 1018 -5.77 19.69 -1.19
C GLY A 1018 -7.22 19.18 -1.26
N VAL A 1019 -8.17 19.77 -0.52
CA VAL A 1019 -9.59 19.47 -0.63
C VAL A 1019 -10.18 20.16 -1.87
N ARG A 1020 -10.79 19.39 -2.78
CA ARG A 1020 -11.39 19.91 -4.02
C ARG A 1020 -12.91 19.93 -3.92
N GLU A 1021 -13.45 20.96 -3.27
CA GLU A 1021 -14.89 21.25 -3.20
C GLU A 1021 -15.15 22.62 -3.86
N ALA A 1022 -16.21 22.71 -4.67
CA ALA A 1022 -16.59 23.97 -5.31
C ALA A 1022 -17.11 24.98 -4.27
N GLY A 1023 -16.60 26.21 -4.28
CA GLY A 1023 -17.06 27.27 -3.37
C GLY A 1023 -16.45 27.22 -1.95
N LEU A 1024 -15.51 26.30 -1.68
CA LEU A 1024 -14.89 26.15 -0.36
C LEU A 1024 -14.05 27.38 0.08
N PRO A 1025 -13.22 28.00 -0.78
CA PRO A 1025 -12.50 29.21 -0.41
C PRO A 1025 -13.44 30.35 0.00
N GLU A 1026 -14.54 30.52 -0.72
CA GLU A 1026 -15.55 31.54 -0.46
C GLU A 1026 -16.28 31.27 0.86
N ALA A 1027 -16.65 30.02 1.12
CA ALA A 1027 -17.28 29.61 2.38
C ALA A 1027 -16.37 29.83 3.61
N LEU A 1028 -15.09 29.47 3.50
CA LEU A 1028 -14.12 29.67 4.59
C LEU A 1028 -13.88 31.15 4.87
N GLU A 1029 -13.83 32.00 3.83
CA GLU A 1029 -13.67 33.44 4.01
C GLU A 1029 -14.90 34.06 4.67
N GLU A 1030 -16.11 33.65 4.27
CA GLU A 1030 -17.35 34.12 4.88
C GLU A 1030 -17.42 33.80 6.37
N ILE A 1031 -17.12 32.54 6.76
CA ILE A 1031 -17.05 32.15 8.18
C ILE A 1031 -16.03 33.01 8.94
N ARG A 1032 -14.85 33.24 8.37
CA ARG A 1032 -13.78 34.03 9.01
C ARG A 1032 -14.17 35.49 9.19
N CYS A 1033 -14.84 36.09 8.22
CA CYS A 1033 -15.37 37.45 8.34
C CYS A 1033 -16.37 37.55 9.50
N VAL A 1034 -17.36 36.65 9.55
CA VAL A 1034 -18.37 36.67 10.62
C VAL A 1034 -17.76 36.43 12.01
N VAL A 1035 -16.76 35.54 12.12
CA VAL A 1035 -16.03 35.32 13.38
C VAL A 1035 -15.23 36.55 13.81
N ALA A 1036 -14.63 37.27 12.86
CA ALA A 1036 -13.91 38.51 13.15
C ALA A 1036 -14.87 39.63 13.60
N ASP A 1037 -16.01 39.78 12.92
CA ASP A 1037 -17.05 40.75 13.28
C ASP A 1037 -17.64 40.45 14.66
N ALA A 1038 -17.94 39.18 14.94
CA ALA A 1038 -18.42 38.74 16.25
C ALA A 1038 -17.43 39.05 17.37
N ARG A 1039 -16.12 38.87 17.11
CA ARG A 1039 -15.07 39.23 18.06
C ARG A 1039 -15.04 40.73 18.32
N GLU A 1040 -15.10 41.55 17.28
CA GLU A 1040 -15.04 43.00 17.40
C GLU A 1040 -16.24 43.54 18.18
N VAL A 1041 -17.44 43.06 17.85
CA VAL A 1041 -18.68 43.51 18.47
C VAL A 1041 -18.84 42.99 19.90
N LEU A 1042 -18.50 41.73 20.18
CA LEU A 1042 -18.72 41.14 21.52
C LEU A 1042 -17.56 41.38 22.50
N ALA A 1043 -16.36 41.70 22.03
CA ALA A 1043 -15.23 42.00 22.93
C ALA A 1043 -15.23 43.46 23.44
N ASP A 1044 -15.99 44.34 22.81
CA ASP A 1044 -16.22 45.71 23.27
C ASP A 1044 -17.54 45.78 24.07
N ASP A 1045 -17.46 46.22 25.32
CA ASP A 1045 -18.62 46.23 26.23
C ASP A 1045 -19.76 47.13 25.75
N ARG A 1046 -19.45 48.22 25.03
CA ARG A 1046 -20.44 49.14 24.50
C ARG A 1046 -21.13 48.54 23.27
N LEU A 1047 -20.35 48.06 22.30
CA LEU A 1047 -20.90 47.42 21.09
C LEU A 1047 -21.71 46.17 21.44
N ARG A 1048 -21.25 45.39 22.42
CA ARG A 1048 -21.97 44.23 22.94
C ARG A 1048 -23.32 44.61 23.55
N SER A 1049 -23.37 45.68 24.32
CA SER A 1049 -24.62 46.17 24.94
C SER A 1049 -25.61 46.65 23.87
N GLU A 1050 -25.12 47.35 22.84
CA GLU A 1050 -25.93 47.79 21.70
C GLU A 1050 -26.44 46.58 20.88
N TYR A 1051 -25.60 45.56 20.69
CA TYR A 1051 -25.96 44.31 20.01
C TYR A 1051 -27.01 43.50 20.77
N LEU A 1052 -26.87 43.37 22.10
CA LEU A 1052 -27.87 42.72 22.96
C LEU A 1052 -29.22 43.44 22.91
N GLY A 1053 -29.22 44.77 22.96
CA GLY A 1053 -30.43 45.57 22.79
C GLY A 1053 -31.09 45.40 21.42
N GLY A 1054 -30.30 45.17 20.37
CA GLY A 1054 -30.78 44.84 19.02
C GLY A 1054 -31.41 43.45 18.88
N LEU A 1055 -31.05 42.52 19.76
CA LEU A 1055 -31.65 41.18 19.86
C LEU A 1055 -32.94 41.15 20.70
N GLY A 1056 -33.33 42.30 21.28
CA GLY A 1056 -34.56 42.45 22.06
C GLY A 1056 -34.45 42.04 23.53
N GLU A 1057 -33.24 42.04 24.09
CA GLU A 1057 -32.98 41.78 25.52
C GLU A 1057 -32.47 43.00 26.29
#